data_AF-A0A804HZX4-F1
#
_entry.id   AF-A0A804HZX4-F1
#
_cell.length_a   1.000
_cell.length_b   1.000
_cell.length_c   1.000
_cell.angle_alpha   90.00
_cell.angle_beta   90.00
_cell.angle_gamma   90.00
#
_symmetry.space_group_name_H-M   'P 1'
#
loop_
_entity.id
_entity.type
_entity.pdbx_description
1 polymer ?
#
loop_
_entity_poly.entity_id
_entity_poly.type
_entity_poly.pdbx_seq_one_letter_code
_entity_poly.pdbx_strand_id
1 'polypeptide(L)'
;MNAKQDLDHQQQQQPGDHDSDQDLPIQSRLRRGLDQQQLLQPADHGSDQDVPLQPQRRPRGFAAAVAAGGGSAVAKGRKEREKEKERTKLRERHRRAITSRMLAGLRQYGNFLLPARADMNDVLAALAREAGWIVEPDGTTFRPSPAPASSIPAAPPPPPPTQLAPFPIRSSDSPLSATSLKNCSIKASLDSQAALLRIDESLSPTSFDSIVVAERDIKSEKYANASPINSPDCVGHDQLMRESTDHKANYVGTSYVPVYAALTSGIINSYCQLVNPEAVRQELRHLKSLSVDGVVVDCWWGIVEGWSPCKYNWSGYRELFTILQEFELKLQVVMAFHENGGNGSGDMPISLPKWVLEIGKDNQDIFFTDREGRRNMECLSWGIDKERVLKGRTGIEVCYDFMRSFRTEFGDLFEEGLISAIEIGLGASGELKYPSFPERMGWRYPGIGEFQCYDKYMQKNLRLAAQSRGHLFWARGPDNAGHYNLRPDETGFFCDKGDYDSYYGRFFLHWYAQTLIDHADQILSLTNLALEGTEIIAKIPAIYWWYRTASHAAELTAGFHNPTNQDGYASIFNMLKKHSVTIKFMCCGPQASMQENEEALADAEALSWQVLNTAWESGLRVAAQSTLPCDVRETYTKILEIAKPRNDPDRHLLSFFTFQQQLSPIIIQREMFLSDLDNFIKCMHGEAGNDVQG
;
A
#
# COMPACT_ATOMS: atom_id res chain seq x y z
N MET A 1 16.21 66.26 8.82
CA MET A 1 16.70 67.23 7.81
C MET A 1 16.66 66.53 6.46
N ASN A 2 15.55 66.59 5.74
CA ASN A 2 15.10 67.62 4.78
C ASN A 2 15.80 67.58 3.41
N ALA A 3 15.06 67.08 2.40
CA ALA A 3 14.80 67.66 1.07
C ALA A 3 13.72 66.74 0.43
N LYS A 4 12.42 67.09 0.27
CA LYS A 4 11.74 68.17 -0.49
C LYS A 4 12.32 68.32 -1.90
N GLN A 5 11.56 68.43 -2.99
CA GLN A 5 10.13 68.35 -3.33
C GLN A 5 10.12 68.60 -4.86
N ASP A 6 9.19 68.03 -5.62
CA ASP A 6 8.43 68.82 -6.59
C ASP A 6 7.17 68.10 -7.06
N LEU A 7 6.11 68.91 -7.15
CA LEU A 7 4.71 68.64 -7.39
C LEU A 7 4.36 68.78 -8.88
N ASP A 8 3.25 68.16 -9.32
CA ASP A 8 2.04 68.86 -9.81
C ASP A 8 0.92 67.84 -10.11
N HIS A 9 -0.20 67.86 -9.37
CA HIS A 9 -1.53 68.46 -9.70
C HIS A 9 -2.37 67.62 -10.70
N GLN A 10 -3.68 67.36 -10.56
CA GLN A 10 -4.72 67.61 -9.54
C GLN A 10 -6.02 66.84 -9.92
N GLN A 11 -6.71 66.31 -8.89
CA GLN A 11 -8.17 66.18 -8.64
C GLN A 11 -9.26 65.94 -9.73
N GLN A 12 -10.00 64.82 -9.54
CA GLN A 12 -11.38 64.71 -8.99
C GLN A 12 -12.55 65.53 -9.59
N GLN A 13 -13.61 64.84 -10.06
CA GLN A 13 -15.01 64.87 -9.52
C GLN A 13 -16.07 64.32 -10.52
N GLN A 14 -17.07 63.58 -10.00
CA GLN A 14 -18.38 63.28 -10.62
C GLN A 14 -19.30 64.53 -10.56
N PRO A 15 -20.45 64.61 -11.28
CA PRO A 15 -21.75 64.12 -10.73
C PRO A 15 -22.88 63.73 -11.74
N GLY A 16 -23.85 62.92 -11.27
CA GLY A 16 -25.33 63.16 -11.31
C GLY A 16 -26.21 63.05 -12.59
N ASP A 17 -27.07 62.01 -12.61
CA ASP A 17 -28.51 61.85 -12.99
C ASP A 17 -29.23 62.73 -14.05
N HIS A 18 -29.88 62.10 -15.06
CA HIS A 18 -31.35 61.79 -15.13
C HIS A 18 -31.82 61.38 -16.55
N ASP A 19 -32.62 60.29 -16.61
CA ASP A 19 -33.81 59.95 -17.46
C ASP A 19 -33.92 60.40 -18.93
N SER A 20 -34.44 59.64 -19.91
CA SER A 20 -35.46 58.58 -19.92
C SER A 20 -35.56 58.00 -21.35
N ASP A 21 -35.83 56.70 -21.52
CA ASP A 21 -36.99 56.23 -22.30
C ASP A 21 -37.20 54.70 -22.21
N GLN A 22 -38.46 54.32 -22.41
CA GLN A 22 -39.12 53.08 -21.98
C GLN A 22 -39.07 51.91 -22.99
N ASP A 23 -39.44 50.73 -22.45
CA ASP A 23 -40.25 49.65 -23.04
C ASP A 23 -39.65 48.25 -23.34
N LEU A 24 -40.54 47.28 -23.06
CA LEU A 24 -40.40 45.88 -22.63
C LEU A 24 -40.24 44.82 -23.76
N PRO A 25 -40.07 43.51 -23.43
CA PRO A 25 -39.36 42.50 -24.23
C PRO A 25 -40.26 41.39 -24.80
N ILE A 26 -39.75 40.61 -25.78
CA ILE A 26 -40.30 39.29 -26.17
C ILE A 26 -39.18 38.30 -26.59
N GLN A 27 -39.31 37.07 -26.08
CA GLN A 27 -38.57 35.84 -26.38
C GLN A 27 -38.53 35.46 -27.89
N SER A 28 -37.53 34.67 -28.34
CA SER A 28 -37.76 33.34 -28.97
C SER A 28 -36.55 32.74 -29.73
N ARG A 29 -36.49 31.38 -29.71
CA ARG A 29 -35.80 30.40 -30.61
C ARG A 29 -34.27 30.22 -30.42
N LEU A 30 -33.70 29.02 -30.25
CA LEU A 30 -34.11 27.64 -30.55
C LEU A 30 -33.77 26.65 -29.40
N ARG A 31 -34.79 25.97 -28.88
CA ARG A 31 -34.73 24.57 -28.38
C ARG A 31 -35.98 23.86 -28.92
N ARG A 32 -35.79 22.84 -29.78
CA ARG A 32 -36.74 21.76 -30.18
C ARG A 32 -35.96 20.84 -31.14
N GLY A 33 -36.10 19.53 -31.16
CA GLY A 33 -36.97 18.60 -30.44
C GLY A 33 -36.21 17.31 -30.07
N LEU A 34 -36.81 16.24 -29.57
CA LEU A 34 -38.19 15.78 -29.63
C LEU A 34 -38.48 14.95 -28.38
N ASP A 35 -39.57 15.25 -27.69
CA ASP A 35 -40.39 14.28 -26.95
C ASP A 35 -41.83 14.77 -27.07
N GLN A 36 -42.69 13.95 -27.67
CA GLN A 36 -44.14 14.09 -27.56
C GLN A 36 -44.82 12.75 -27.82
N GLN A 37 -45.43 12.19 -26.77
CA GLN A 37 -46.87 11.92 -26.65
C GLN A 37 -47.08 11.13 -25.35
N GLN A 38 -47.58 11.75 -24.27
CA GLN A 38 -49.01 11.97 -23.97
C GLN A 38 -49.85 10.68 -23.90
N LEU A 39 -50.84 10.52 -23.03
CA LEU A 39 -51.26 11.07 -21.73
C LEU A 39 -52.52 10.23 -21.41
N LEU A 40 -52.81 9.99 -20.12
CA LEU A 40 -54.14 10.10 -19.48
C LEU A 40 -54.32 9.10 -18.34
N GLN A 41 -54.38 9.67 -17.12
CA GLN A 41 -55.09 9.10 -15.97
C GLN A 41 -56.61 9.20 -16.21
N PRO A 42 -57.43 8.56 -15.35
CA PRO A 42 -58.14 9.40 -14.38
C PRO A 42 -58.27 8.78 -12.97
N ALA A 43 -58.78 9.63 -12.08
CA ALA A 43 -58.82 9.53 -10.64
C ALA A 43 -59.97 8.69 -10.04
N ASP A 44 -59.77 8.47 -8.75
CA ASP A 44 -60.59 8.01 -7.62
C ASP A 44 -62.13 8.15 -7.68
N HIS A 45 -62.84 7.10 -7.25
CA HIS A 45 -64.13 7.12 -6.53
C HIS A 45 -64.46 5.71 -5.98
N GLY A 46 -64.78 5.62 -4.68
CA GLY A 46 -65.15 4.38 -4.01
C GLY A 46 -66.63 4.00 -4.10
N SER A 47 -66.95 2.74 -3.81
CA SER A 47 -68.11 2.23 -3.04
C SER A 47 -68.24 0.71 -3.18
N ASP A 48 -68.72 0.08 -2.11
CA ASP A 48 -69.04 -1.35 -1.94
C ASP A 48 -69.98 -1.92 -3.03
N GLN A 49 -69.80 -3.21 -3.37
CA GLN A 49 -70.80 -4.29 -3.22
C GLN A 49 -70.54 -5.53 -4.08
N ASP A 50 -70.97 -6.66 -3.52
CA ASP A 50 -70.98 -8.06 -3.96
C ASP A 50 -71.49 -8.37 -5.38
N VAL A 51 -70.87 -9.36 -6.06
CA VAL A 51 -71.51 -10.25 -7.06
C VAL A 51 -70.66 -11.56 -7.21
N PRO A 52 -71.20 -12.72 -7.67
CA PRO A 52 -70.98 -14.03 -7.07
C PRO A 52 -70.33 -15.08 -8.01
N LEU A 53 -70.33 -16.31 -7.50
CA LEU A 53 -69.77 -17.59 -7.97
C LEU A 53 -70.12 -18.11 -9.40
N GLN A 54 -69.14 -18.90 -9.92
CA GLN A 54 -69.22 -20.16 -10.71
C GLN A 54 -69.27 -20.14 -12.27
N PRO A 55 -68.93 -21.25 -13.01
CA PRO A 55 -68.45 -22.59 -12.59
C PRO A 55 -67.27 -23.25 -13.37
N GLN A 56 -66.66 -24.24 -12.69
CA GLN A 56 -66.10 -25.55 -13.10
C GLN A 56 -65.36 -25.79 -14.44
N ARG A 57 -64.24 -26.54 -14.34
CA ARG A 57 -64.06 -27.85 -15.00
C ARG A 57 -62.93 -28.69 -14.36
N ARG A 58 -63.30 -29.86 -13.82
CA ARG A 58 -62.46 -31.08 -13.62
C ARG A 58 -62.98 -32.14 -14.61
N PRO A 59 -62.20 -33.17 -14.98
CA PRO A 59 -62.34 -34.45 -14.25
C PRO A 59 -61.08 -35.36 -14.15
N ARG A 60 -61.11 -36.19 -13.08
CA ARG A 60 -60.56 -37.56 -12.89
C ARG A 60 -59.03 -37.75 -12.94
N GLY A 61 -58.31 -38.30 -11.96
CA GLY A 61 -58.64 -39.07 -10.76
C GLY A 61 -57.92 -40.43 -10.80
N PHE A 62 -57.01 -40.72 -9.87
CA PHE A 62 -56.80 -42.07 -9.29
C PHE A 62 -55.91 -42.04 -8.03
N ALA A 63 -56.43 -42.73 -7.01
CA ALA A 63 -55.82 -43.35 -5.83
C ALA A 63 -55.00 -42.54 -4.81
N ALA A 64 -55.56 -42.47 -3.60
CA ALA A 64 -54.90 -42.07 -2.37
C ALA A 64 -53.97 -43.18 -1.84
N ALA A 65 -52.80 -42.78 -1.33
CA ALA A 65 -52.10 -43.47 -0.27
C ALA A 65 -51.68 -42.42 0.75
N VAL A 66 -52.13 -42.61 1.99
CA VAL A 66 -51.86 -41.77 3.14
C VAL A 66 -50.43 -42.04 3.59
N ALA A 67 -49.56 -41.03 3.56
CA ALA A 67 -48.30 -41.04 4.29
C ALA A 67 -47.98 -39.61 4.77
N ALA A 68 -47.63 -39.53 6.04
CA ALA A 68 -47.52 -38.31 6.83
C ALA A 68 -46.38 -37.37 6.40
N GLY A 69 -46.58 -36.08 6.68
CA GLY A 69 -45.57 -35.05 6.99
C GLY A 69 -44.25 -35.02 6.19
N GLY A 70 -44.11 -34.06 5.27
CA GLY A 70 -42.79 -33.74 4.68
C GLY A 70 -42.79 -32.87 3.42
N GLY A 71 -43.68 -31.87 3.29
CA GLY A 71 -43.90 -31.16 2.01
C GLY A 71 -43.04 -29.93 1.72
N SER A 72 -42.28 -29.39 2.68
CA SER A 72 -41.66 -28.05 2.51
C SER A 72 -40.22 -28.07 1.96
N ALA A 73 -39.49 -29.18 2.07
CA ALA A 73 -38.07 -29.23 1.66
C ALA A 73 -37.88 -29.53 0.16
N VAL A 74 -38.69 -30.43 -0.43
CA VAL A 74 -38.54 -30.86 -1.82
C VAL A 74 -38.97 -29.77 -2.82
N ALA A 75 -40.01 -29.01 -2.50
CA ALA A 75 -40.46 -27.87 -3.31
C ALA A 75 -39.46 -26.69 -3.27
N LYS A 76 -38.77 -26.50 -2.14
CA LYS A 76 -37.75 -25.47 -1.96
C LYS A 76 -36.49 -25.77 -2.77
N GLY A 77 -36.01 -27.02 -2.76
CA GLY A 77 -34.86 -27.45 -3.56
C GLY A 77 -35.10 -27.38 -5.08
N ARG A 78 -36.32 -27.66 -5.56
CA ARG A 78 -36.67 -27.51 -6.99
C ARG A 78 -36.69 -26.05 -7.43
N LYS A 79 -37.22 -25.15 -6.60
CA LYS A 79 -37.27 -23.70 -6.84
C LYS A 79 -35.88 -23.06 -6.75
N GLU A 80 -35.01 -23.58 -5.89
CA GLU A 80 -33.62 -23.14 -5.74
C GLU A 80 -32.75 -23.58 -6.92
N ARG A 81 -32.89 -24.84 -7.38
CA ARG A 81 -32.25 -25.33 -8.61
C ARG A 81 -32.69 -24.58 -9.87
N GLU A 82 -33.93 -24.11 -9.91
CA GLU A 82 -34.44 -23.30 -11.01
C GLU A 82 -33.89 -21.86 -10.98
N LYS A 83 -33.79 -21.26 -9.79
CA LYS A 83 -33.10 -19.97 -9.58
C LYS A 83 -31.60 -20.04 -9.94
N GLU A 84 -30.95 -21.14 -9.67
CA GLU A 84 -29.54 -21.36 -10.02
C GLU A 84 -29.34 -21.53 -11.54
N LYS A 85 -30.26 -22.22 -12.22
CA LYS A 85 -30.30 -22.29 -13.69
C LYS A 85 -30.48 -20.91 -14.31
N GLU A 86 -31.37 -20.07 -13.76
CA GLU A 86 -31.55 -18.70 -14.23
C GLU A 86 -30.31 -17.82 -13.97
N ARG A 87 -29.65 -17.96 -12.81
CA ARG A 87 -28.35 -17.30 -12.54
C ARG A 87 -27.28 -17.72 -13.55
N THR A 88 -27.25 -18.99 -13.93
CA THR A 88 -26.29 -19.50 -14.92
C THR A 88 -26.59 -18.98 -16.31
N LYS A 89 -27.86 -18.94 -16.72
CA LYS A 89 -28.28 -18.30 -17.99
C LYS A 89 -27.95 -16.81 -18.02
N LEU A 90 -28.13 -16.10 -16.90
CA LEU A 90 -27.80 -14.69 -16.80
C LEU A 90 -26.28 -14.45 -16.94
N ARG A 91 -25.46 -15.26 -16.25
CA ARG A 91 -23.99 -15.23 -16.40
C ARG A 91 -23.58 -15.48 -17.84
N GLU A 92 -24.18 -16.46 -18.51
CA GLU A 92 -23.87 -16.79 -19.89
C GLU A 92 -24.31 -15.69 -20.87
N ARG A 93 -25.48 -15.07 -20.66
CA ARG A 93 -25.92 -13.90 -21.42
C ARG A 93 -24.98 -12.71 -21.22
N HIS A 94 -24.55 -12.47 -19.99
CA HIS A 94 -23.61 -11.40 -19.67
C HIS A 94 -22.26 -11.65 -20.34
N ARG A 95 -21.73 -12.88 -20.26
CA ARG A 95 -20.50 -13.29 -20.95
C ARG A 95 -20.58 -13.02 -22.45
N ARG A 96 -21.67 -13.48 -23.11
CA ARG A 96 -21.91 -13.24 -24.54
C ARG A 96 -22.03 -11.76 -24.89
N ALA A 97 -22.68 -10.96 -24.03
CA ALA A 97 -22.82 -9.52 -24.23
C ALA A 97 -21.49 -8.78 -24.08
N ILE A 98 -20.60 -9.20 -23.18
CA ILE A 98 -19.23 -8.66 -23.08
C ILE A 98 -18.45 -9.02 -24.35
N THR A 99 -18.42 -10.28 -24.75
CA THR A 99 -17.70 -10.72 -25.95
C THR A 99 -18.19 -9.99 -27.21
N SER A 100 -19.51 -9.82 -27.37
CA SER A 100 -20.07 -9.07 -28.49
C SER A 100 -19.68 -7.59 -28.49
N ARG A 101 -19.59 -6.95 -27.32
CA ARG A 101 -19.14 -5.55 -27.20
C ARG A 101 -17.65 -5.40 -27.47
N MET A 102 -16.82 -6.34 -27.00
CA MET A 102 -15.39 -6.36 -27.31
C MET A 102 -15.14 -6.52 -28.82
N LEU A 103 -15.81 -7.49 -29.47
CA LEU A 103 -15.68 -7.70 -30.92
C LEU A 103 -16.19 -6.49 -31.74
N ALA A 104 -17.26 -5.83 -31.27
CA ALA A 104 -17.72 -4.59 -31.88
C ALA A 104 -16.70 -3.45 -31.74
N GLY A 105 -16.09 -3.31 -30.56
CA GLY A 105 -15.04 -2.32 -30.32
C GLY A 105 -13.78 -2.57 -31.16
N LEU A 106 -13.34 -3.83 -31.30
CA LEU A 106 -12.19 -4.19 -32.13
C LEU A 106 -12.41 -3.84 -33.62
N ARG A 107 -13.63 -4.02 -34.13
CA ARG A 107 -14.00 -3.58 -35.50
C ARG A 107 -14.02 -2.07 -35.66
N GLN A 108 -14.53 -1.35 -34.66
CA GLN A 108 -14.75 0.08 -34.76
C GLN A 108 -13.49 0.92 -34.51
N TYR A 109 -12.58 0.43 -33.65
CA TYR A 109 -11.45 1.21 -33.15
C TYR A 109 -10.08 0.54 -33.32
N GLY A 110 -10.02 -0.76 -33.64
CA GLY A 110 -8.77 -1.54 -33.57
C GLY A 110 -8.01 -1.74 -34.89
N ASN A 111 -8.40 -1.13 -36.01
CA ASN A 111 -7.85 -1.41 -37.36
C ASN A 111 -7.88 -2.90 -37.79
N PHE A 112 -8.57 -3.78 -37.05
CA PHE A 112 -8.73 -5.18 -37.41
C PHE A 112 -9.92 -5.35 -38.36
N LEU A 113 -9.66 -5.89 -39.55
CA LEU A 113 -10.69 -6.28 -40.52
C LEU A 113 -11.37 -7.58 -40.08
N LEU A 114 -12.20 -7.52 -39.04
CA LEU A 114 -12.97 -8.66 -38.53
C LEU A 114 -14.36 -8.73 -39.20
N PRO A 115 -14.82 -9.92 -39.63
CA PRO A 115 -16.18 -10.10 -40.13
C PRO A 115 -17.27 -9.64 -39.14
N ALA A 116 -18.47 -9.34 -39.66
CA ALA A 116 -19.61 -8.93 -38.82
C ALA A 116 -20.01 -10.00 -37.76
N ARG A 117 -19.73 -11.28 -38.05
CA ARG A 117 -19.91 -12.42 -37.14
C ARG A 117 -18.59 -13.12 -36.81
N ALA A 118 -17.55 -12.33 -36.54
CA ALA A 118 -16.24 -12.87 -36.16
C ALA A 118 -16.32 -13.74 -34.90
N ASP A 119 -15.60 -14.86 -34.90
CA ASP A 119 -15.38 -15.69 -33.73
C ASP A 119 -13.97 -15.50 -33.14
N MET A 120 -13.58 -16.34 -32.19
CA MET A 120 -12.26 -16.23 -31.54
C MET A 120 -11.10 -16.50 -32.53
N ASN A 121 -11.29 -17.39 -33.51
CA ASN A 121 -10.26 -17.74 -34.47
C ASN A 121 -10.01 -16.59 -35.45
N ASP A 122 -11.06 -15.86 -35.83
CA ASP A 122 -10.93 -14.64 -36.65
C ASP A 122 -10.10 -13.56 -35.95
N VAL A 123 -10.27 -13.41 -34.63
CA VAL A 123 -9.47 -12.47 -33.82
C VAL A 123 -8.02 -12.90 -33.75
N LEU A 124 -7.76 -14.18 -33.51
CA LEU A 124 -6.40 -14.73 -33.47
C LEU A 124 -5.70 -14.59 -34.82
N ALA A 125 -6.41 -14.83 -35.93
CA ALA A 125 -5.89 -14.64 -37.27
C ALA A 125 -5.58 -13.17 -37.59
N ALA A 126 -6.36 -12.22 -37.06
CA ALA A 126 -6.12 -10.79 -37.22
C ALA A 126 -4.89 -10.33 -36.42
N LEU A 127 -4.73 -10.79 -35.17
CA LEU A 127 -3.57 -10.51 -34.33
C LEU A 127 -2.28 -11.12 -34.88
N ALA A 128 -2.35 -12.35 -35.40
CA ALA A 128 -1.20 -12.99 -36.02
C ALA A 128 -0.72 -12.21 -37.26
N ARG A 129 -1.65 -11.70 -38.08
CA ARG A 129 -1.32 -10.84 -39.23
C ARG A 129 -0.68 -9.52 -38.81
N GLU A 130 -1.18 -8.89 -37.75
CA GLU A 130 -0.58 -7.68 -37.18
C GLU A 130 0.85 -7.93 -36.65
N ALA A 131 1.08 -9.11 -36.05
CA ALA A 131 2.39 -9.54 -35.58
C ALA A 131 3.34 -10.01 -36.71
N GLY A 132 2.98 -9.81 -37.98
CA GLY A 132 3.80 -10.12 -39.15
C GLY A 132 3.79 -11.58 -39.60
N TRP A 133 2.77 -12.36 -39.20
CA TRP A 133 2.56 -13.72 -39.68
C TRP A 133 1.61 -13.73 -40.88
N ILE A 134 1.81 -14.67 -41.79
CA ILE A 134 0.86 -14.97 -42.86
C ILE A 134 -0.08 -16.05 -42.32
N VAL A 135 -1.38 -15.80 -42.39
CA VAL A 135 -2.44 -16.72 -41.97
C VAL A 135 -3.28 -17.06 -43.19
N GLU A 136 -3.28 -18.34 -43.58
CA GLU A 136 -4.06 -18.85 -44.72
C GLU A 136 -5.53 -19.08 -44.34
N PRO A 137 -6.46 -19.16 -45.32
CA PRO A 137 -7.88 -19.36 -45.07
C PRO A 137 -8.23 -20.68 -44.34
N ASP A 138 -7.34 -21.66 -44.39
CA ASP A 138 -7.46 -22.94 -43.69
C ASP A 138 -6.99 -22.88 -42.22
N GLY A 139 -6.46 -21.73 -41.77
CA GLY A 139 -5.92 -21.51 -40.43
C GLY A 139 -4.42 -21.79 -40.28
N THR A 140 -3.72 -22.13 -41.36
CA THR A 140 -2.28 -22.37 -41.32
C THR A 140 -1.52 -21.05 -41.15
N THR A 141 -0.61 -20.97 -40.17
CA THR A 141 0.16 -19.76 -39.85
C THR A 141 1.66 -19.96 -40.04
N PHE A 142 2.32 -19.09 -40.81
CA PHE A 142 3.78 -19.13 -41.00
C PHE A 142 4.39 -17.73 -41.08
N ARG A 143 5.68 -17.63 -40.77
CA ARG A 143 6.43 -16.37 -40.82
C ARG A 143 7.18 -16.26 -42.14
N PRO A 144 7.10 -15.14 -42.89
CA PRO A 144 7.90 -14.98 -44.09
C PRO A 144 9.38 -14.98 -43.70
N SER A 145 10.14 -15.95 -44.20
CA SER A 145 11.59 -15.99 -44.08
C SER A 145 12.19 -15.04 -45.12
N PRO A 146 13.21 -14.23 -44.81
CA PRO A 146 13.88 -13.40 -45.82
C PRO A 146 14.61 -14.30 -46.81
N ALA A 147 14.08 -14.44 -48.01
CA ALA A 147 14.79 -15.09 -49.11
C ALA A 147 15.95 -14.19 -49.59
N PRO A 148 17.14 -14.74 -49.87
CA PRO A 148 18.27 -13.99 -50.36
C PRO A 148 18.02 -13.50 -51.80
N ALA A 149 18.35 -12.24 -52.06
CA ALA A 149 18.21 -11.63 -53.38
C ALA A 149 19.01 -12.40 -54.45
N SER A 150 18.32 -12.75 -55.54
CA SER A 150 18.83 -13.47 -56.70
C SER A 150 19.42 -12.54 -57.76
N SER A 151 20.66 -12.85 -58.17
CA SER A 151 21.20 -12.92 -59.54
C SER A 151 21.05 -11.75 -60.55
N ILE A 152 22.21 -11.28 -61.04
CA ILE A 152 22.45 -10.62 -62.36
C ILE A 152 23.26 -11.61 -63.24
N PRO A 153 23.12 -11.65 -64.59
CA PRO A 153 23.33 -12.85 -65.41
C PRO A 153 24.73 -13.02 -66.05
N ALA A 154 24.96 -14.21 -66.62
CA ALA A 154 26.24 -14.76 -67.09
C ALA A 154 26.56 -14.62 -68.59
N ALA A 155 27.85 -14.70 -68.96
CA ALA A 155 28.45 -15.32 -70.19
C ALA A 155 30.01 -15.20 -70.16
N PRO A 156 30.84 -15.87 -71.00
CA PRO A 156 30.98 -17.30 -71.40
C PRO A 156 32.46 -17.85 -71.17
N PRO A 157 32.86 -19.10 -71.58
CA PRO A 157 34.03 -19.84 -71.01
C PRO A 157 35.28 -19.99 -71.96
N PRO A 158 36.27 -20.90 -71.71
CA PRO A 158 37.62 -20.70 -71.15
C PRO A 158 38.79 -20.91 -72.16
N PRO A 159 40.11 -20.86 -71.78
CA PRO A 159 40.94 -22.09 -71.65
C PRO A 159 42.12 -21.97 -70.62
N PRO A 160 43.21 -22.83 -70.60
CA PRO A 160 43.51 -23.85 -69.59
C PRO A 160 44.83 -23.59 -68.77
N PRO A 161 45.29 -24.50 -67.86
CA PRO A 161 46.12 -24.14 -66.70
C PRO A 161 47.64 -24.39 -66.89
N THR A 162 48.46 -23.71 -66.09
CA THR A 162 49.91 -23.99 -65.99
C THR A 162 50.34 -24.13 -64.53
N GLN A 163 51.15 -25.16 -64.33
CA GLN A 163 51.65 -25.75 -63.10
C GLN A 163 52.83 -24.97 -62.46
N LEU A 164 53.17 -25.41 -61.23
CA LEU A 164 54.50 -25.57 -60.62
C LEU A 164 54.74 -24.73 -59.34
N ALA A 165 54.51 -25.39 -58.20
CA ALA A 165 55.53 -25.86 -57.24
C ALA A 165 56.54 -24.81 -56.62
N PRO A 166 57.40 -25.18 -55.65
CA PRO A 166 57.03 -25.45 -54.25
C PRO A 166 58.04 -24.91 -53.18
N PHE A 167 57.64 -24.98 -51.90
CA PHE A 167 58.49 -25.12 -50.68
C PHE A 167 59.25 -23.88 -50.12
N PRO A 168 59.80 -23.90 -48.87
CA PRO A 168 59.17 -24.27 -47.57
C PRO A 168 59.74 -23.47 -46.33
N ILE A 169 59.42 -23.95 -45.10
CA ILE A 169 60.19 -23.81 -43.81
C ILE A 169 60.03 -22.46 -43.06
N ARG A 170 59.70 -22.37 -41.77
CA ARG A 170 59.56 -23.31 -40.62
C ARG A 170 58.77 -22.63 -39.48
N SER A 171 58.00 -23.46 -38.74
CA SER A 171 57.84 -23.58 -37.26
C SER A 171 57.61 -22.32 -36.39
N SER A 172 56.76 -22.31 -35.35
CA SER A 172 56.23 -23.38 -34.49
C SER A 172 55.09 -22.85 -33.59
N ASP A 173 54.14 -23.76 -33.31
CA ASP A 173 53.36 -23.98 -32.08
C ASP A 173 52.17 -23.07 -31.69
N SER A 174 51.00 -23.56 -32.13
CA SER A 174 49.62 -23.69 -31.58
C SER A 174 49.44 -23.77 -30.04
N PRO A 175 48.22 -24.01 -29.48
CA PRO A 175 46.81 -24.00 -30.00
C PRO A 175 45.85 -23.14 -29.11
N LEU A 176 44.58 -22.89 -29.46
CA LEU A 176 43.35 -23.67 -29.10
C LEU A 176 42.13 -22.89 -29.69
N SER A 177 41.43 -23.34 -30.75
CA SER A 177 40.25 -24.26 -30.81
C SER A 177 39.21 -23.98 -29.71
N ALA A 178 38.02 -23.40 -29.89
CA ALA A 178 37.04 -23.26 -30.98
C ALA A 178 36.15 -24.49 -31.27
N THR A 179 34.83 -24.25 -31.14
CA THR A 179 33.66 -24.98 -31.66
C THR A 179 33.26 -26.25 -30.90
N SER A 180 32.01 -26.67 -30.75
CA SER A 180 30.70 -26.34 -31.35
C SER A 180 29.69 -27.21 -30.59
N LEU A 181 28.43 -26.80 -30.39
CA LEU A 181 27.33 -27.78 -30.22
C LEU A 181 26.03 -27.29 -30.86
N LYS A 182 25.45 -28.19 -31.67
CA LYS A 182 24.10 -28.18 -32.24
C LYS A 182 23.26 -29.29 -31.56
N ASN A 183 21.98 -28.98 -31.35
CA ASN A 183 20.76 -29.81 -31.41
C ASN A 183 20.69 -31.18 -30.68
N CYS A 184 19.69 -31.37 -29.80
CA CYS A 184 18.30 -31.81 -30.10
C CYS A 184 17.61 -32.56 -28.91
N SER A 185 16.33 -32.23 -28.67
CA SER A 185 15.20 -33.11 -28.31
C SER A 185 15.25 -34.02 -27.06
N ILE A 186 14.34 -33.80 -26.09
CA ILE A 186 13.73 -34.88 -25.29
C ILE A 186 12.22 -34.68 -25.10
N LYS A 187 11.54 -35.82 -25.26
CA LYS A 187 10.11 -36.16 -25.15
C LYS A 187 9.50 -35.95 -23.76
N ALA A 188 8.19 -35.74 -23.78
CA ALA A 188 7.26 -35.89 -22.66
C ALA A 188 7.14 -37.34 -22.15
N SER A 189 6.94 -37.49 -20.84
CA SER A 189 6.35 -38.68 -20.21
C SER A 189 5.37 -38.23 -19.13
N LEU A 190 4.11 -38.65 -19.27
CA LEU A 190 3.16 -38.75 -18.17
C LEU A 190 3.68 -39.83 -17.21
N ASP A 191 3.54 -39.60 -15.91
CA ASP A 191 2.89 -40.59 -15.03
C ASP A 191 2.33 -39.89 -13.79
N SER A 192 1.02 -40.07 -13.61
CA SER A 192 0.26 -39.70 -12.42
C SER A 192 -0.07 -40.99 -11.68
N GLN A 193 0.39 -41.14 -10.44
CA GLN A 193 -0.25 -42.04 -9.48
C GLN A 193 -0.34 -41.39 -8.11
N ALA A 194 -1.60 -41.33 -7.67
CA ALA A 194 -2.05 -40.99 -6.34
C ALA A 194 -1.91 -42.19 -5.40
N ALA A 195 -1.59 -41.93 -4.13
CA ALA A 195 -1.93 -42.78 -2.99
C ALA A 195 -2.25 -41.85 -1.81
N LEU A 196 -3.53 -41.60 -1.54
CA LEU A 196 -4.32 -42.26 -0.49
C LEU A 196 -3.83 -41.92 0.94
N LEU A 197 -4.34 -40.81 1.47
CA LEU A 197 -4.52 -40.67 2.92
C LEU A 197 -6.01 -40.61 3.23
N ARG A 198 -6.39 -41.47 4.17
CA ARG A 198 -7.76 -41.77 4.53
C ARG A 198 -8.37 -40.66 5.38
N ILE A 199 -9.68 -40.56 5.18
CA ILE A 199 -10.70 -39.86 5.95
C ILE A 199 -10.61 -40.26 7.43
N ASP A 200 -10.67 -39.28 8.32
CA ASP A 200 -11.49 -39.38 9.52
C ASP A 200 -12.28 -38.08 9.69
N GLU A 201 -13.58 -38.24 9.90
CA GLU A 201 -14.60 -37.21 10.03
C GLU A 201 -14.95 -37.04 11.51
N SER A 202 -15.66 -35.96 11.85
CA SER A 202 -16.35 -35.68 13.12
C SER A 202 -15.52 -34.86 14.14
N LEU A 203 -15.96 -33.76 14.77
CA LEU A 203 -17.26 -33.06 14.89
C LEU A 203 -17.00 -31.55 15.15
N SER A 204 -17.96 -30.71 14.76
CA SER A 204 -18.07 -29.28 15.12
C SER A 204 -18.75 -29.07 16.51
N PRO A 205 -18.72 -27.86 17.09
CA PRO A 205 -18.66 -27.62 18.54
C PRO A 205 -20.02 -27.32 19.20
N THR A 206 -20.10 -27.50 20.52
CA THR A 206 -21.24 -27.09 21.36
C THR A 206 -20.84 -26.07 22.44
N SER A 207 -21.45 -24.89 22.33
CA SER A 207 -21.92 -23.94 23.35
C SER A 207 -21.88 -24.37 24.82
N PHE A 208 -21.43 -23.47 25.71
CA PHE A 208 -22.02 -23.31 27.05
C PHE A 208 -22.03 -21.83 27.50
N ASP A 209 -23.17 -21.47 28.09
CA ASP A 209 -23.56 -20.18 28.64
C ASP A 209 -23.67 -20.30 30.18
N SER A 210 -23.38 -19.19 30.85
CA SER A 210 -23.77 -18.76 32.21
C SER A 210 -23.41 -19.58 33.46
N ILE A 211 -22.75 -18.91 34.42
CA ILE A 211 -23.10 -18.90 35.86
C ILE A 211 -22.78 -17.50 36.44
N VAL A 212 -23.77 -16.94 37.12
CA VAL A 212 -23.79 -15.67 37.89
C VAL A 212 -23.37 -15.94 39.34
N VAL A 213 -22.89 -14.93 40.09
CA VAL A 213 -23.11 -14.60 41.53
C VAL A 213 -21.89 -13.77 42.01
N ALA A 214 -21.96 -12.44 42.14
CA ALA A 214 -22.56 -11.57 43.18
C ALA A 214 -21.54 -11.05 44.22
N GLU A 215 -21.63 -9.74 44.45
CA GLU A 215 -20.82 -8.85 45.28
C GLU A 215 -20.85 -9.14 46.79
N ARG A 216 -19.84 -8.65 47.53
CA ARG A 216 -20.04 -7.99 48.84
C ARG A 216 -18.83 -7.13 49.27
N ASP A 217 -19.14 -5.89 49.60
CA ASP A 217 -18.35 -4.87 50.31
C ASP A 217 -17.90 -5.27 51.73
N ILE A 218 -16.87 -4.59 52.26
CA ILE A 218 -16.85 -3.85 53.56
C ILE A 218 -15.50 -3.11 53.77
N LYS A 219 -15.59 -1.86 54.27
CA LYS A 219 -14.55 -0.83 54.54
C LYS A 219 -13.91 -0.89 55.95
N SER A 220 -12.72 -0.25 56.04
CA SER A 220 -12.12 0.53 57.18
C SER A 220 -11.72 -0.23 58.47
N GLU A 221 -10.69 0.11 59.28
CA GLU A 221 -9.92 1.33 59.52
C GLU A 221 -8.63 1.05 60.37
N LYS A 222 -7.73 2.06 60.48
CA LYS A 222 -6.42 2.11 61.19
C LYS A 222 -6.50 2.27 62.72
N TYR A 223 -5.47 1.83 63.49
CA TYR A 223 -4.46 2.68 64.21
C TYR A 223 -3.54 1.95 65.23
N ALA A 224 -2.24 2.32 65.18
CA ALA A 224 -1.20 2.52 66.22
C ALA A 224 -0.63 1.41 67.17
N ASN A 225 0.63 1.03 66.85
CA ASN A 225 1.87 0.95 67.66
C ASN A 225 1.90 0.87 69.21
N ALA A 226 2.65 -0.11 69.74
CA ALA A 226 3.81 0.08 70.65
C ALA A 226 4.61 -1.24 70.85
N SER A 227 5.94 -1.20 70.64
CA SER A 227 6.97 -2.23 70.93
C SER A 227 7.48 -2.10 72.40
N PRO A 228 8.55 -2.78 72.92
CA PRO A 228 9.47 -3.79 72.34
C PRO A 228 9.89 -4.97 73.29
N ILE A 229 10.65 -5.96 72.78
CA ILE A 229 11.88 -6.55 73.37
C ILE A 229 12.47 -7.65 72.44
N ASN A 230 13.81 -7.68 72.38
CA ASN A 230 14.74 -8.27 71.41
C ASN A 230 14.89 -9.80 71.39
N SER A 231 15.20 -10.38 70.20
CA SER A 231 16.49 -11.06 69.89
C SER A 231 16.53 -11.53 68.41
N PRO A 232 17.71 -11.73 67.78
CA PRO A 232 17.93 -11.54 66.35
C PRO A 232 17.91 -12.85 65.55
N ASP A 233 17.15 -12.86 64.45
CA ASP A 233 17.43 -13.63 63.23
C ASP A 233 16.29 -13.38 62.24
N CYS A 234 16.46 -12.35 61.40
CA CYS A 234 15.66 -12.11 60.19
C CYS A 234 16.34 -11.01 59.37
N VAL A 235 17.24 -11.39 58.47
CA VAL A 235 17.69 -10.47 57.40
C VAL A 235 16.76 -10.67 56.20
N GLY A 236 15.86 -9.70 56.08
CA GLY A 236 15.00 -9.27 54.98
C GLY A 236 14.88 -10.08 53.68
N HIS A 237 13.63 -10.39 53.34
CA HIS A 237 13.13 -10.54 51.96
C HIS A 237 13.07 -9.20 51.18
N ASP A 238 13.85 -8.20 51.58
CA ASP A 238 14.07 -6.94 50.85
C ASP A 238 15.44 -6.91 50.13
N GLN A 239 16.06 -8.08 49.98
CA GLN A 239 17.33 -8.27 49.26
C GLN A 239 17.18 -9.08 47.96
N LEU A 240 15.96 -9.12 47.40
CA LEU A 240 15.68 -9.64 46.05
C LEU A 240 15.04 -8.60 45.10
N MET A 241 14.92 -7.34 45.53
CA MET A 241 14.54 -6.20 44.68
C MET A 241 15.52 -5.04 44.90
N ARG A 242 16.82 -5.36 44.95
CA ARG A 242 17.91 -4.38 44.92
C ARG A 242 19.21 -4.99 44.38
N GLU A 243 19.09 -5.67 43.24
CA GLU A 243 20.18 -5.83 42.28
C GLU A 243 19.77 -5.13 40.98
N SER A 244 19.48 -3.84 41.08
CA SER A 244 19.71 -2.90 39.97
C SER A 244 21.20 -2.56 39.98
N THR A 245 22.04 -3.57 39.84
CA THR A 245 23.40 -3.38 39.36
C THR A 245 23.30 -2.97 37.91
N ASP A 246 24.04 -1.92 37.60
CA ASP A 246 24.32 -1.32 36.30
C ASP A 246 24.91 -2.37 35.33
N HIS A 247 24.12 -3.38 34.97
CA HIS A 247 24.46 -4.37 33.97
C HIS A 247 24.30 -3.70 32.62
N LYS A 248 25.34 -2.95 32.23
CA LYS A 248 25.62 -2.61 30.83
C LYS A 248 25.33 -3.87 30.02
N ALA A 249 24.20 -3.84 29.31
CA ALA A 249 23.61 -4.97 28.65
C ALA A 249 24.65 -5.58 27.69
N ASN A 250 25.28 -6.69 28.08
CA ASN A 250 26.32 -7.29 27.25
C ASN A 250 25.64 -7.99 26.06
N TYR A 251 25.82 -7.45 24.85
CA TYR A 251 25.29 -8.01 23.60
C TYR A 251 26.30 -8.93 22.88
N VAL A 252 27.49 -9.13 23.44
CA VAL A 252 28.52 -10.02 22.89
C VAL A 252 27.98 -11.45 22.79
N GLY A 253 28.06 -12.04 21.60
CA GLY A 253 27.61 -13.41 21.34
C GLY A 253 26.10 -13.56 21.13
N THR A 254 25.35 -12.46 21.09
CA THR A 254 23.93 -12.48 20.68
C THR A 254 23.79 -12.62 19.16
N SER A 255 22.60 -13.00 18.69
CA SER A 255 22.33 -13.16 17.25
C SER A 255 22.56 -11.88 16.46
N TYR A 256 23.08 -12.03 15.25
CA TYR A 256 23.35 -10.92 14.33
C TYR A 256 22.06 -10.31 13.79
N VAL A 257 21.90 -8.99 13.87
CA VAL A 257 20.83 -8.23 13.24
C VAL A 257 21.44 -7.21 12.26
N PRO A 258 21.18 -7.34 10.94
CA PRO A 258 21.69 -6.42 9.93
C PRO A 258 21.25 -4.98 10.16
N VAL A 259 22.13 -4.03 9.89
CA VAL A 259 21.87 -2.59 10.00
C VAL A 259 21.98 -1.92 8.64
N TYR A 260 20.97 -1.15 8.27
CA TYR A 260 20.91 -0.38 7.03
C TYR A 260 20.86 1.13 7.31
N ALA A 261 21.51 1.91 6.46
CA ALA A 261 21.45 3.37 6.51
C ALA A 261 20.55 3.91 5.39
N ALA A 262 19.52 4.67 5.73
CA ALA A 262 18.73 5.39 4.73
C ALA A 262 19.50 6.61 4.22
N LEU A 263 19.69 6.69 2.89
CA LEU A 263 20.33 7.84 2.26
C LEU A 263 19.36 9.03 2.19
N THR A 264 19.92 10.24 2.12
CA THR A 264 19.11 11.47 2.08
C THR A 264 18.32 11.61 0.77
N SER A 265 17.13 12.20 0.85
CA SER A 265 16.21 12.34 -0.28
C SER A 265 16.72 13.26 -1.39
N GLY A 266 17.65 14.17 -1.10
CA GLY A 266 18.18 15.16 -2.04
C GLY A 266 19.26 14.67 -3.01
N ILE A 267 19.62 13.38 -2.96
CA ILE A 267 20.70 12.81 -3.79
C ILE A 267 20.35 12.78 -5.28
N ILE A 268 19.05 12.65 -5.62
CA ILE A 268 18.57 12.72 -7.00
C ILE A 268 17.72 13.98 -7.16
N ASN A 269 18.07 14.83 -8.13
CA ASN A 269 17.30 16.05 -8.39
C ASN A 269 16.02 15.78 -9.21
N SER A 270 15.19 16.82 -9.39
CA SER A 270 13.92 16.74 -10.14
C SER A 270 14.05 16.44 -11.64
N TYR A 271 15.27 16.40 -12.18
CA TYR A 271 15.58 15.99 -13.55
C TYR A 271 16.11 14.54 -13.63
N CYS A 272 16.07 13.80 -12.52
CA CYS A 272 16.66 12.46 -12.37
C CYS A 272 18.17 12.45 -12.67
N GLN A 273 18.89 13.39 -12.07
CA GLN A 273 20.36 13.44 -12.11
C GLN A 273 20.92 13.27 -10.71
N LEU A 274 22.03 12.54 -10.60
CA LEU A 274 22.74 12.36 -9.36
C LEU A 274 23.45 13.66 -8.95
N VAL A 275 23.14 14.13 -7.74
CA VAL A 275 23.71 15.34 -7.17
C VAL A 275 24.98 14.97 -6.42
N ASN A 276 26.09 15.62 -6.78
CA ASN A 276 27.40 15.48 -6.13
C ASN A 276 27.84 14.00 -5.89
N PRO A 277 28.15 13.25 -6.96
CA PRO A 277 28.55 11.85 -6.86
C PRO A 277 29.74 11.59 -5.91
N GLU A 278 30.66 12.54 -5.76
CA GLU A 278 31.82 12.38 -4.87
C GLU A 278 31.43 12.50 -3.39
N ALA A 279 30.48 13.39 -3.05
CA ALA A 279 29.96 13.44 -1.68
C ALA A 279 29.24 12.14 -1.30
N VAL A 280 28.47 11.56 -2.23
CA VAL A 280 27.86 10.23 -2.04
C VAL A 280 28.93 9.17 -1.79
N ARG A 281 30.00 9.12 -2.61
CA ARG A 281 31.13 8.20 -2.37
C ARG A 281 31.76 8.39 -0.99
N GLN A 282 31.93 9.63 -0.54
CA GLN A 282 32.47 9.92 0.80
C GLN A 282 31.55 9.42 1.91
N GLU A 283 30.25 9.63 1.78
CA GLU A 283 29.25 9.12 2.72
C GLU A 283 29.27 7.58 2.77
N LEU A 284 29.34 6.91 1.61
CA LEU A 284 29.39 5.45 1.53
C LEU A 284 30.68 4.86 2.11
N ARG A 285 31.84 5.50 1.87
CA ARG A 285 33.11 5.13 2.54
C ARG A 285 32.95 5.16 4.05
N HIS A 286 32.26 6.18 4.55
CA HIS A 286 32.05 6.36 5.97
C HIS A 286 31.08 5.32 6.55
N LEU A 287 29.93 5.08 5.91
CA LEU A 287 28.99 4.03 6.32
C LEU A 287 29.63 2.64 6.32
N LYS A 288 30.46 2.33 5.32
CA LYS A 288 31.21 1.08 5.26
C LYS A 288 32.21 0.95 6.42
N SER A 289 32.83 2.06 6.84
CA SER A 289 33.76 2.06 7.99
C SER A 289 33.09 1.79 9.34
N LEU A 290 31.76 2.00 9.43
CA LEU A 290 30.93 1.67 10.58
C LEU A 290 30.36 0.24 10.50
N SER A 291 30.80 -0.57 9.53
CA SER A 291 30.33 -1.93 9.28
C SER A 291 28.84 -2.06 8.96
N VAL A 292 28.20 -1.02 8.42
CA VAL A 292 26.80 -1.08 7.97
C VAL A 292 26.64 -2.15 6.87
N ASP A 293 25.56 -2.93 6.92
CA ASP A 293 25.27 -4.04 6.00
C ASP A 293 24.81 -3.57 4.61
N GLY A 294 24.11 -2.44 4.57
CA GLY A 294 23.51 -1.91 3.35
C GLY A 294 22.92 -0.52 3.47
N VAL A 295 22.34 -0.05 2.37
CA VAL A 295 21.67 1.25 2.32
C VAL A 295 20.23 1.13 1.84
N VAL A 296 19.41 2.09 2.23
CA VAL A 296 18.05 2.27 1.73
C VAL A 296 18.00 3.50 0.84
N VAL A 297 17.43 3.38 -0.36
CA VAL A 297 17.29 4.48 -1.33
C VAL A 297 15.85 4.64 -1.78
N ASP A 298 15.32 5.86 -1.65
CA ASP A 298 14.00 6.21 -2.16
C ASP A 298 14.01 6.48 -3.67
N CYS A 299 13.27 5.65 -4.41
CA CYS A 299 12.94 5.86 -5.82
C CYS A 299 11.62 6.63 -5.94
N TRP A 300 11.73 7.95 -6.09
CA TRP A 300 10.58 8.86 -6.10
C TRP A 300 9.81 8.80 -7.41
N TRP A 301 8.52 8.45 -7.33
CA TRP A 301 7.62 8.45 -8.47
C TRP A 301 7.57 9.83 -9.16
N GLY A 302 7.54 10.90 -8.37
CA GLY A 302 7.55 12.28 -8.83
C GLY A 302 8.78 12.72 -9.63
N ILE A 303 9.91 12.01 -9.49
CA ILE A 303 11.13 12.26 -10.24
C ILE A 303 11.15 11.40 -11.50
N VAL A 304 10.99 10.10 -11.32
CA VAL A 304 11.20 9.10 -12.38
C VAL A 304 10.13 9.19 -13.47
N GLU A 305 8.86 9.37 -13.12
CA GLU A 305 7.76 9.55 -14.07
C GLU A 305 7.22 11.00 -14.03
N GLY A 306 8.08 11.96 -13.68
CA GLY A 306 7.66 13.30 -13.27
C GLY A 306 6.94 14.13 -14.35
N TRP A 307 7.34 14.01 -15.61
CA TRP A 307 6.93 14.93 -16.68
C TRP A 307 5.80 14.42 -17.56
N SER A 308 5.72 13.11 -17.79
CA SER A 308 4.76 12.53 -18.72
C SER A 308 4.42 11.10 -18.34
N PRO A 309 3.14 10.69 -18.48
CA PRO A 309 2.72 9.34 -18.16
C PRO A 309 3.45 8.32 -19.06
N CYS A 310 3.83 7.19 -18.46
CA CYS A 310 4.56 6.07 -19.08
C CYS A 310 5.93 6.46 -19.67
N LYS A 311 6.53 7.55 -19.18
CA LYS A 311 7.90 7.98 -19.54
C LYS A 311 8.76 7.99 -18.29
N TYR A 312 9.45 6.87 -18.07
CA TYR A 312 10.31 6.64 -16.91
C TYR A 312 11.75 7.03 -17.23
N ASN A 313 12.34 7.89 -16.40
CA ASN A 313 13.76 8.17 -16.42
C ASN A 313 14.42 7.63 -15.15
N TRP A 314 15.36 6.70 -15.32
CA TRP A 314 16.11 6.06 -14.25
C TRP A 314 17.60 6.44 -14.23
N SER A 315 18.03 7.38 -15.09
CA SER A 315 19.46 7.66 -15.32
C SER A 315 20.24 7.99 -14.05
N GLY A 316 19.71 8.86 -13.19
CA GLY A 316 20.37 9.25 -11.94
C GLY A 316 20.44 8.11 -10.94
N TYR A 317 19.39 7.27 -10.88
CA TYR A 317 19.37 6.09 -10.02
C TYR A 317 20.34 5.01 -10.51
N ARG A 318 20.48 4.82 -11.83
CA ARG A 318 21.47 3.90 -12.41
C ARG A 318 22.90 4.33 -12.10
N GLU A 319 23.19 5.63 -12.20
CA GLU A 319 24.49 6.16 -11.78
C GLU A 319 24.73 5.91 -10.28
N LEU A 320 23.74 6.22 -9.42
CA LEU A 320 23.83 5.99 -7.98
C LEU A 320 24.06 4.50 -7.63
N PHE A 321 23.31 3.60 -8.25
CA PHE A 321 23.43 2.17 -7.97
C PHE A 321 24.76 1.58 -8.46
N THR A 322 25.30 2.12 -9.55
CA THR A 322 26.66 1.79 -10.00
C THR A 322 27.69 2.18 -8.95
N ILE A 323 27.54 3.35 -8.33
CA ILE A 323 28.41 3.77 -7.23
C ILE A 323 28.26 2.84 -6.02
N LEU A 324 27.02 2.50 -5.64
CA LEU A 324 26.77 1.61 -4.50
C LEU A 324 27.40 0.22 -4.67
N GLN A 325 27.42 -0.28 -5.91
CA GLN A 325 28.07 -1.54 -6.26
C GLN A 325 29.58 -1.52 -5.94
N GLU A 326 30.25 -0.38 -6.11
CA GLU A 326 31.69 -0.20 -5.78
C GLU A 326 31.99 -0.45 -4.29
N PHE A 327 31.00 -0.34 -3.40
CA PHE A 327 31.16 -0.44 -1.95
C PHE A 327 30.72 -1.78 -1.35
N GLU A 328 30.23 -2.72 -2.17
CA GLU A 328 29.75 -4.04 -1.73
C GLU A 328 28.74 -3.92 -0.57
N LEU A 329 27.85 -2.93 -0.62
CA LEU A 329 26.76 -2.73 0.33
C LEU A 329 25.47 -3.27 -0.27
N LYS A 330 24.64 -3.95 0.54
CA LYS A 330 23.31 -4.38 0.08
C LYS A 330 22.42 -3.17 -0.17
N LEU A 331 21.55 -3.26 -1.16
CA LEU A 331 20.64 -2.18 -1.52
C LEU A 331 19.19 -2.58 -1.26
N GLN A 332 18.51 -1.82 -0.41
CA GLN A 332 17.04 -1.82 -0.32
C GLN A 332 16.49 -0.60 -1.06
N VAL A 333 15.48 -0.81 -1.90
CA VAL A 333 14.91 0.30 -2.69
C VAL A 333 13.46 0.55 -2.28
N VAL A 334 13.10 1.81 -2.07
CA VAL A 334 11.72 2.21 -1.76
C VAL A 334 11.03 2.69 -3.04
N MET A 335 9.86 2.11 -3.34
CA MET A 335 8.96 2.61 -4.37
C MET A 335 8.10 3.73 -3.77
N ALA A 336 8.60 4.96 -3.84
CA ALA A 336 7.99 6.10 -3.16
C ALA A 336 6.88 6.75 -4.01
N PHE A 337 5.65 6.27 -3.81
CA PHE A 337 4.41 6.79 -4.43
C PHE A 337 3.78 7.98 -3.68
N HIS A 338 4.58 8.69 -2.90
CA HIS A 338 4.14 9.81 -2.06
C HIS A 338 5.07 11.02 -2.23
N GLU A 339 4.60 12.18 -1.80
CA GLU A 339 5.37 13.42 -1.70
C GLU A 339 6.36 13.34 -0.54
N ASN A 340 7.58 13.83 -0.75
CA ASN A 340 8.51 14.11 0.33
C ASN A 340 8.15 15.45 0.97
N GLY A 341 7.45 15.42 2.10
CA GLY A 341 7.23 16.60 2.94
C GLY A 341 8.57 17.04 3.52
N GLY A 342 9.10 18.17 3.05
CA GLY A 342 10.39 18.68 3.51
C GLY A 342 10.35 19.00 5.01
N ASN A 343 10.87 18.09 5.83
CA ASN A 343 10.99 18.28 7.28
C ASN A 343 12.21 19.14 7.62
N GLY A 344 12.16 20.44 7.33
CA GLY A 344 13.07 21.43 7.91
C GLY A 344 14.56 21.34 7.52
N SER A 345 15.09 22.46 7.03
CA SER A 345 16.48 22.72 6.59
C SER A 345 16.88 22.17 5.21
N GLY A 346 16.75 23.03 4.19
CA GLY A 346 17.56 22.96 2.97
C GLY A 346 17.05 22.06 1.82
N ASP A 347 16.36 20.96 2.11
CA ASP A 347 15.92 20.03 1.06
C ASP A 347 14.64 20.52 0.35
N MET A 348 14.69 20.54 -1.00
CA MET A 348 13.54 20.90 -1.82
C MET A 348 12.50 19.76 -1.78
N PRO A 349 11.22 20.04 -1.51
CA PRO A 349 10.19 19.02 -1.46
C PRO A 349 10.05 18.30 -2.81
N ILE A 350 9.89 16.98 -2.77
CA ILE A 350 9.68 16.15 -3.95
C ILE A 350 8.18 15.90 -4.06
N SER A 351 7.52 16.58 -5.00
CA SER A 351 6.08 16.41 -5.23
C SER A 351 5.75 15.12 -5.98
N LEU A 352 4.47 14.75 -6.02
CA LEU A 352 3.95 13.80 -7.02
C LEU A 352 4.23 14.28 -8.46
N PRO A 353 4.12 13.41 -9.48
CA PRO A 353 4.38 13.80 -10.87
C PRO A 353 3.55 14.98 -11.32
N LYS A 354 4.15 15.90 -12.08
CA LYS A 354 3.49 17.13 -12.54
C LYS A 354 2.22 16.84 -13.33
N TRP A 355 2.24 15.81 -14.19
CA TRP A 355 1.06 15.43 -14.97
C TRP A 355 -0.11 14.95 -14.10
N VAL A 356 0.14 14.40 -12.91
CA VAL A 356 -0.89 14.03 -11.93
C VAL A 356 -1.44 15.28 -11.25
N LEU A 357 -0.55 16.19 -10.84
CA LEU A 357 -0.94 17.46 -10.24
C LEU A 357 -1.80 18.31 -11.18
N GLU A 358 -1.51 18.30 -12.48
CA GLU A 358 -2.35 18.96 -13.50
C GLU A 358 -3.75 18.31 -13.60
N ILE A 359 -3.86 16.98 -13.54
CA ILE A 359 -5.18 16.30 -13.48
C ILE A 359 -5.92 16.71 -12.20
N GLY A 360 -5.20 16.84 -11.09
CA GLY A 360 -5.74 17.26 -9.80
C GLY A 360 -6.37 18.66 -9.81
N LYS A 361 -5.97 19.56 -10.72
CA LYS A 361 -6.61 20.87 -10.89
C LYS A 361 -8.05 20.75 -11.39
N ASP A 362 -8.29 19.84 -12.34
CA ASP A 362 -9.61 19.60 -12.93
C ASP A 362 -10.45 18.60 -12.11
N ASN A 363 -9.78 17.62 -11.50
CA ASN A 363 -10.41 16.56 -10.71
C ASN A 363 -9.70 16.40 -9.37
N GLN A 364 -10.04 17.27 -8.41
CA GLN A 364 -9.44 17.27 -7.06
C GLN A 364 -9.71 15.99 -6.26
N ASP A 365 -10.75 15.22 -6.62
CA ASP A 365 -11.11 13.98 -5.92
C ASP A 365 -10.14 12.82 -6.20
N ILE A 366 -9.07 13.01 -7.00
CA ILE A 366 -7.98 12.02 -7.06
C ILE A 366 -7.14 11.98 -5.77
N PHE A 367 -7.30 12.98 -4.90
CA PHE A 367 -6.59 13.13 -3.65
C PHE A 367 -7.49 12.86 -2.46
N PHE A 368 -6.89 12.40 -1.36
CA PHE A 368 -7.59 12.23 -0.10
C PHE A 368 -8.19 13.56 0.36
N THR A 369 -9.36 13.48 0.98
CA THR A 369 -10.16 14.65 1.31
C THR A 369 -10.79 14.50 2.68
N ASP A 370 -10.65 15.53 3.49
CA ASP A 370 -11.26 15.61 4.81
C ASP A 370 -12.70 16.15 4.76
N ARG A 371 -13.34 16.24 5.92
CA ARG A 371 -14.76 16.61 5.99
C ARG A 371 -15.04 18.03 5.48
N GLU A 372 -14.09 18.94 5.65
CA GLU A 372 -14.18 20.33 5.18
C GLU A 372 -13.92 20.46 3.67
N GLY A 373 -13.51 19.38 3.00
CA GLY A 373 -13.21 19.36 1.57
C GLY A 373 -11.78 19.77 1.23
N ARG A 374 -10.87 19.87 2.23
CA ARG A 374 -9.45 20.16 2.00
C ARG A 374 -8.78 18.92 1.40
N ARG A 375 -7.84 19.13 0.48
CA ARG A 375 -7.24 18.06 -0.34
C ARG A 375 -5.82 17.78 0.08
N ASN A 376 -5.53 16.51 0.40
CA ASN A 376 -4.19 16.07 0.73
C ASN A 376 -3.49 15.53 -0.52
N MET A 377 -2.54 16.31 -1.04
CA MET A 377 -1.82 16.03 -2.28
C MET A 377 -0.55 15.17 -2.09
N GLU A 378 -0.38 14.54 -0.93
CA GLU A 378 0.81 13.76 -0.59
C GLU A 378 0.83 12.43 -1.35
N CYS A 379 -0.34 11.81 -1.55
CA CYS A 379 -0.50 10.58 -2.31
C CYS A 379 -1.89 10.54 -2.95
N LEU A 380 -2.11 9.57 -3.85
CA LEU A 380 -3.41 9.37 -4.49
C LEU A 380 -4.42 8.74 -3.50
N SER A 381 -5.69 9.16 -3.60
CA SER A 381 -6.78 8.50 -2.87
C SER A 381 -6.99 7.08 -3.40
N TRP A 382 -7.13 6.12 -2.49
CA TRP A 382 -7.44 4.72 -2.84
C TRP A 382 -8.81 4.57 -3.50
N GLY A 383 -9.67 5.59 -3.41
CA GLY A 383 -10.94 5.64 -4.15
C GLY A 383 -10.76 5.50 -5.66
N ILE A 384 -9.60 5.88 -6.22
CA ILE A 384 -9.32 5.81 -7.66
C ILE A 384 -8.52 4.57 -8.08
N ASP A 385 -8.28 3.62 -7.18
CA ASP A 385 -7.54 2.38 -7.48
C ASP A 385 -8.11 1.61 -8.67
N LYS A 386 -9.43 1.68 -8.86
CA LYS A 386 -10.17 0.99 -9.93
C LYS A 386 -10.79 1.94 -10.96
N GLU A 387 -10.49 3.24 -10.88
CA GLU A 387 -11.11 4.27 -11.72
C GLU A 387 -10.08 4.82 -12.72
N ARG A 388 -10.38 4.82 -14.03
CA ARG A 388 -9.45 5.21 -15.10
C ARG A 388 -9.36 6.72 -15.29
N VAL A 389 -8.93 7.43 -14.25
CA VAL A 389 -8.92 8.91 -14.20
C VAL A 389 -7.52 9.51 -14.39
N LEU A 390 -6.49 8.67 -14.55
CA LEU A 390 -5.09 9.09 -14.72
C LEU A 390 -4.64 8.90 -16.17
N LYS A 391 -5.22 9.70 -17.09
CA LYS A 391 -4.99 9.60 -18.55
C LYS A 391 -5.22 8.19 -19.11
N GLY A 392 -6.28 7.53 -18.64
CA GLY A 392 -6.66 6.20 -19.09
C GLY A 392 -6.15 5.06 -18.20
N ARG A 393 -5.29 5.33 -17.21
CA ARG A 393 -4.86 4.36 -16.19
C ARG A 393 -5.62 4.53 -14.87
N THR A 394 -5.69 3.47 -14.08
CA THR A 394 -6.15 3.51 -12.68
C THR A 394 -4.99 3.79 -11.71
N GLY A 395 -5.30 4.06 -10.43
CA GLY A 395 -4.27 4.24 -9.39
C GLY A 395 -3.32 3.04 -9.27
N ILE A 396 -3.85 1.81 -9.20
CA ILE A 396 -3.03 0.60 -9.05
C ILE A 396 -2.20 0.28 -10.31
N GLU A 397 -2.71 0.60 -11.50
CA GLU A 397 -1.97 0.40 -12.76
C GLU A 397 -0.73 1.30 -12.83
N VAL A 398 -0.82 2.53 -12.32
CA VAL A 398 0.32 3.44 -12.24
C VAL A 398 1.43 2.85 -11.37
N CYS A 399 1.08 2.34 -10.18
CA CYS A 399 2.06 1.70 -9.30
C CYS A 399 2.68 0.45 -9.95
N TYR A 400 1.85 -0.38 -10.59
CA TYR A 400 2.32 -1.59 -11.28
C TYR A 400 3.27 -1.28 -12.44
N ASP A 401 2.91 -0.34 -13.31
CA ASP A 401 3.74 0.05 -14.45
C ASP A 401 5.09 0.62 -13.99
N PHE A 402 5.09 1.38 -12.90
CA PHE A 402 6.31 1.91 -12.28
C PHE A 402 7.24 0.80 -11.79
N MET A 403 6.72 -0.14 -10.97
CA MET A 403 7.48 -1.30 -10.48
C MET A 403 8.00 -2.16 -11.63
N ARG A 404 7.19 -2.36 -12.68
CA ARG A 404 7.59 -3.10 -13.87
C ARG A 404 8.70 -2.39 -14.64
N SER A 405 8.63 -1.07 -14.77
CA SER A 405 9.71 -0.29 -15.38
C SER A 405 11.00 -0.40 -14.57
N PHE A 406 10.91 -0.34 -13.23
CA PHE A 406 12.07 -0.54 -12.35
C PHE A 406 12.70 -1.91 -12.56
N ARG A 407 11.90 -2.98 -12.56
CA ARG A 407 12.38 -4.35 -12.81
C ARG A 407 13.08 -4.49 -14.16
N THR A 408 12.52 -3.86 -15.18
CA THR A 408 13.08 -3.90 -16.54
C THR A 408 14.38 -3.14 -16.61
N GLU A 409 14.46 -1.97 -15.97
CA GLU A 409 15.65 -1.15 -15.95
C GLU A 409 16.78 -1.89 -15.23
N PHE A 410 16.57 -2.35 -14.00
CA PHE A 410 17.63 -2.84 -13.10
C PHE A 410 17.74 -4.37 -13.03
N GLY A 411 17.32 -5.08 -14.08
CA GLY A 411 17.34 -6.55 -14.12
C GLY A 411 18.73 -7.14 -13.83
N ASP A 412 19.79 -6.47 -14.32
CA ASP A 412 21.19 -6.77 -14.05
C ASP A 412 21.51 -6.80 -12.54
N LEU A 413 21.08 -5.75 -11.82
CA LEU A 413 21.37 -5.61 -10.38
C LEU A 413 20.57 -6.58 -9.50
N PHE A 414 19.44 -7.08 -10.00
CA PHE A 414 18.70 -8.18 -9.34
C PHE A 414 19.41 -9.52 -9.53
N GLU A 415 19.91 -9.80 -10.73
CA GLU A 415 20.64 -11.05 -11.03
C GLU A 415 21.97 -11.13 -10.25
N GLU A 416 22.63 -9.99 -10.08
CA GLU A 416 23.86 -9.84 -9.28
C GLU A 416 23.60 -9.89 -7.76
N GLY A 417 22.35 -9.79 -7.32
CA GLY A 417 21.97 -9.82 -5.90
C GLY A 417 22.31 -8.55 -5.11
N LEU A 418 22.57 -7.43 -5.79
CA LEU A 418 22.81 -6.13 -5.14
C LEU A 418 21.53 -5.64 -4.45
N ILE A 419 20.40 -5.70 -5.16
CA ILE A 419 19.09 -5.32 -4.65
C ILE A 419 18.55 -6.48 -3.79
N SER A 420 18.55 -6.29 -2.47
CA SER A 420 18.16 -7.33 -1.50
C SER A 420 16.67 -7.32 -1.16
N ALA A 421 16.02 -6.17 -1.19
CA ALA A 421 14.60 -6.02 -0.90
C ALA A 421 14.01 -4.75 -1.53
N ILE A 422 12.69 -4.75 -1.71
CA ILE A 422 11.93 -3.60 -2.19
C ILE A 422 10.86 -3.24 -1.18
N GLU A 423 10.89 -1.99 -0.73
CA GLU A 423 9.85 -1.41 0.10
C GLU A 423 8.80 -0.73 -0.76
N ILE A 424 7.53 -0.98 -0.48
CA ILE A 424 6.42 -0.44 -1.26
C ILE A 424 5.72 0.64 -0.45
N GLY A 425 5.69 1.87 -0.98
CA GLY A 425 4.90 2.94 -0.40
C GLY A 425 3.41 2.67 -0.54
N LEU A 426 2.70 2.49 0.58
CA LEU A 426 1.28 2.11 0.59
C LEU A 426 0.32 3.25 0.98
N GLY A 427 0.84 4.45 1.16
CA GLY A 427 0.05 5.59 1.63
C GLY A 427 0.89 6.81 1.90
N ALA A 428 0.37 7.69 2.75
CA ALA A 428 1.06 8.91 3.18
C ALA A 428 2.40 8.56 3.86
N SER A 429 3.46 9.29 3.50
CA SER A 429 4.82 9.09 4.01
C SER A 429 5.40 7.70 3.69
N GLY A 430 4.81 7.01 2.70
CA GLY A 430 5.14 5.63 2.32
C GLY A 430 4.56 4.58 3.27
N GLU A 431 3.87 5.00 4.32
CA GLU A 431 3.33 4.13 5.36
C GLU A 431 1.94 3.63 4.99
N LEU A 432 1.58 2.46 5.52
CA LEU A 432 0.25 1.91 5.37
C LEU A 432 -0.74 2.65 6.30
N LYS A 433 -1.13 3.87 5.92
CA LYS A 433 -2.11 4.71 6.63
C LYS A 433 -2.78 5.74 5.73
N TYR A 434 -3.94 6.21 6.18
CA TYR A 434 -4.53 7.44 5.68
C TYR A 434 -3.71 8.67 6.13
N PRO A 435 -3.75 9.79 5.39
CA PRO A 435 -3.11 11.04 5.80
C PRO A 435 -3.96 11.80 6.85
N SER A 436 -4.22 11.19 8.01
CA SER A 436 -5.20 11.70 8.98
C SER A 436 -4.69 12.80 9.91
N PHE A 437 -3.38 13.03 9.97
CA PHE A 437 -2.74 14.06 10.81
C PHE A 437 -1.71 14.91 10.05
N PRO A 438 -2.08 15.57 8.93
CA PRO A 438 -1.13 16.35 8.14
C PRO A 438 -0.85 17.72 8.77
N GLU A 439 0.39 17.96 9.21
CA GLU A 439 0.81 19.23 9.83
C GLU A 439 0.53 20.47 8.96
N ARG A 440 0.65 20.30 7.64
CA ARG A 440 0.37 21.34 6.62
C ARG A 440 -1.10 21.78 6.58
N MET A 441 -2.01 20.97 7.10
CA MET A 441 -3.44 21.32 7.23
C MET A 441 -3.79 21.77 8.65
N GLY A 442 -2.79 22.07 9.47
CA GLY A 442 -3.00 22.61 10.81
C GLY A 442 -3.18 21.55 11.89
N TRP A 443 -3.01 20.26 11.58
CA TRP A 443 -2.87 19.26 12.64
C TRP A 443 -1.64 19.55 13.51
N ARG A 444 -1.78 19.37 14.81
CA ARG A 444 -0.70 19.48 15.80
C ARG A 444 -0.82 18.31 16.76
N TYR A 445 0.31 17.72 17.10
CA TYR A 445 0.36 16.73 18.17
C TYR A 445 -0.17 17.33 19.49
N PRO A 446 -1.00 16.60 20.27
CA PRO A 446 -1.46 15.23 20.06
C PRO A 446 -2.87 15.13 19.45
N GLY A 447 -3.33 15.99 18.54
CA GLY A 447 -4.70 15.96 18.00
C GLY A 447 -5.16 14.59 17.46
N ILE A 448 -6.46 14.28 17.59
CA ILE A 448 -7.06 13.00 17.14
C ILE A 448 -6.96 12.72 15.63
N GLY A 449 -6.70 13.74 14.81
CA GLY A 449 -6.72 13.63 13.35
C GLY A 449 -8.14 13.71 12.76
N GLU A 450 -8.27 13.47 11.46
CA GLU A 450 -9.58 13.40 10.78
C GLU A 450 -9.65 12.24 9.78
N PHE A 451 -10.86 11.69 9.58
CA PHE A 451 -11.12 10.70 8.53
C PHE A 451 -10.94 11.32 7.13
N GLN A 452 -10.20 10.64 6.26
CA GLN A 452 -9.76 11.16 4.96
C GLN A 452 -10.54 10.54 3.78
N CYS A 453 -11.85 10.37 3.89
CA CYS A 453 -12.65 9.59 2.94
C CYS A 453 -13.72 10.40 2.18
N TYR A 454 -13.62 11.72 2.15
CA TYR A 454 -14.67 12.61 1.64
C TYR A 454 -14.54 12.94 0.15
N ASP A 455 -13.56 12.36 -0.56
CA ASP A 455 -13.50 12.46 -2.01
C ASP A 455 -14.66 11.67 -2.64
N LYS A 456 -15.09 12.09 -3.83
CA LYS A 456 -16.29 11.49 -4.46
C LYS A 456 -16.17 9.98 -4.70
N TYR A 457 -14.96 9.45 -4.88
CA TYR A 457 -14.76 8.04 -5.21
C TYR A 457 -14.87 7.17 -3.95
N MET A 458 -14.24 7.60 -2.85
CA MET A 458 -14.40 6.99 -1.52
C MET A 458 -15.86 7.09 -1.05
N GLN A 459 -16.53 8.23 -1.23
CA GLN A 459 -17.95 8.38 -0.90
C GLN A 459 -18.87 7.47 -1.73
N LYS A 460 -18.54 7.26 -3.01
CA LYS A 460 -19.23 6.26 -3.86
C LYS A 460 -18.99 4.85 -3.33
N ASN A 461 -17.76 4.50 -2.94
CA ASN A 461 -17.43 3.22 -2.35
C ASN A 461 -18.22 2.98 -1.04
N LEU A 462 -18.21 3.94 -0.11
CA LEU A 462 -18.98 3.89 1.13
C LEU A 462 -20.47 3.68 0.89
N ARG A 463 -21.05 4.40 -0.08
CA ARG A 463 -22.46 4.23 -0.45
C ARG A 463 -22.78 2.82 -0.92
N LEU A 464 -21.91 2.21 -1.71
CA LEU A 464 -22.07 0.82 -2.16
C LEU A 464 -21.96 -0.16 -0.99
N ALA A 465 -21.00 0.05 -0.07
CA ALA A 465 -20.86 -0.76 1.14
C ALA A 465 -22.11 -0.68 2.03
N ALA A 466 -22.63 0.52 2.26
CA ALA A 466 -23.85 0.75 3.03
C ALA A 466 -25.09 0.11 2.36
N GLN A 467 -25.19 0.22 1.03
CA GLN A 467 -26.26 -0.42 0.25
C GLN A 467 -26.20 -1.95 0.37
N SER A 468 -25.00 -2.55 0.34
CA SER A 468 -24.83 -4.00 0.45
C SER A 468 -25.30 -4.57 1.79
N ARG A 469 -25.24 -3.75 2.86
CA ARG A 469 -25.77 -4.07 4.18
C ARG A 469 -27.25 -3.71 4.37
N GLY A 470 -27.91 -3.11 3.37
CA GLY A 470 -29.30 -2.69 3.46
C GLY A 470 -29.54 -1.41 4.29
N HIS A 471 -28.48 -0.69 4.63
CA HIS A 471 -28.53 0.50 5.49
C HIS A 471 -28.01 1.73 4.74
N LEU A 472 -28.71 2.16 3.68
CA LEU A 472 -28.29 3.31 2.86
C LEU A 472 -28.10 4.60 3.65
N PHE A 473 -28.79 4.77 4.78
CA PHE A 473 -28.59 5.92 5.66
C PHE A 473 -27.22 5.91 6.37
N TRP A 474 -26.46 4.80 6.36
CA TRP A 474 -25.07 4.76 6.81
C TRP A 474 -24.05 5.18 5.74
N ALA A 475 -24.49 5.58 4.55
CA ALA A 475 -23.62 6.00 3.44
C ALA A 475 -23.02 7.41 3.63
N ARG A 476 -22.43 7.68 4.78
CA ARG A 476 -21.78 8.96 5.12
C ARG A 476 -20.67 8.77 6.16
N GLY A 477 -19.76 9.73 6.24
CA GLY A 477 -18.80 9.81 7.35
C GLY A 477 -19.47 10.27 8.65
N PRO A 478 -18.85 10.03 9.82
CA PRO A 478 -19.42 10.40 11.12
C PRO A 478 -19.53 11.92 11.29
N ASP A 479 -20.71 12.37 11.73
CA ASP A 479 -21.03 13.79 11.84
C ASP A 479 -20.49 14.47 13.11
N ASN A 480 -20.07 13.67 14.08
CA ASN A 480 -19.65 14.07 15.43
C ASN A 480 -18.21 13.63 15.77
N ALA A 481 -17.38 13.34 14.76
CA ALA A 481 -15.98 12.97 14.90
C ALA A 481 -15.04 14.14 15.23
N GLY A 482 -15.53 15.39 15.23
CA GLY A 482 -14.69 16.55 15.51
C GLY A 482 -13.81 16.96 14.32
N HIS A 483 -12.70 17.62 14.65
CA HIS A 483 -11.68 18.10 13.71
C HIS A 483 -10.26 17.78 14.22
N TYR A 484 -9.23 17.98 13.39
CA TYR A 484 -7.84 17.50 13.61
C TYR A 484 -7.31 17.58 15.05
N ASN A 485 -7.51 18.71 15.73
CA ASN A 485 -6.87 19.01 17.02
C ASN A 485 -7.74 18.81 18.27
N LEU A 486 -8.94 18.22 18.14
CA LEU A 486 -9.73 17.89 19.33
C LEU A 486 -9.12 16.70 20.09
N ARG A 487 -9.54 16.56 21.34
CA ARG A 487 -9.32 15.37 22.17
C ARG A 487 -10.48 14.39 22.02
N PRO A 488 -10.29 13.08 22.31
CA PRO A 488 -11.35 12.09 22.17
C PRO A 488 -12.62 12.43 22.96
N ASP A 489 -12.46 12.89 24.20
CA ASP A 489 -13.54 13.26 25.14
C ASP A 489 -14.34 14.50 24.72
N GLU A 490 -13.78 15.33 23.84
CA GLU A 490 -14.45 16.51 23.28
C GLU A 490 -15.33 16.19 22.07
N THR A 491 -15.37 14.92 21.63
CA THR A 491 -16.14 14.47 20.47
C THR A 491 -17.29 13.55 20.87
N GLY A 492 -18.39 13.57 20.12
CA GLY A 492 -19.46 12.59 20.32
C GLY A 492 -19.11 11.20 19.77
N PHE A 493 -18.17 11.14 18.83
CA PHE A 493 -17.79 9.88 18.19
C PHE A 493 -16.77 9.10 19.00
N PHE A 494 -15.70 9.73 19.49
CA PHE A 494 -14.54 9.07 20.11
C PHE A 494 -14.53 9.08 21.64
N CYS A 495 -15.44 9.81 22.30
CA CYS A 495 -15.51 9.81 23.76
C CYS A 495 -15.85 8.42 24.30
N ASP A 496 -15.66 8.22 25.61
CA ASP A 496 -16.02 6.96 26.25
C ASP A 496 -17.51 6.63 26.01
N LYS A 497 -17.76 5.43 25.47
CA LYS A 497 -19.10 4.97 25.03
C LYS A 497 -19.71 5.82 23.90
N GLY A 498 -18.87 6.52 23.14
CA GLY A 498 -19.25 7.30 21.97
C GLY A 498 -19.67 6.44 20.77
N ASP A 499 -20.03 7.11 19.68
CA ASP A 499 -20.60 6.46 18.50
C ASP A 499 -19.64 5.49 17.78
N TYR A 500 -18.33 5.54 18.04
CA TYR A 500 -17.36 4.60 17.48
C TYR A 500 -17.74 3.14 17.74
N ASP A 501 -18.35 2.85 18.91
CA ASP A 501 -18.76 1.51 19.29
C ASP A 501 -20.24 1.20 18.96
N SER A 502 -20.96 2.14 18.33
CA SER A 502 -22.33 1.92 17.85
C SER A 502 -22.36 0.99 16.62
N TYR A 503 -23.54 0.49 16.24
CA TYR A 503 -23.69 -0.27 14.99
C TYR A 503 -23.22 0.49 13.75
N TYR A 504 -23.46 1.81 13.73
CA TYR A 504 -23.00 2.68 12.65
C TYR A 504 -21.48 2.88 12.70
N GLY A 505 -20.92 3.17 13.89
CA GLY A 505 -19.49 3.38 14.08
C GLY A 505 -18.68 2.14 13.69
N ARG A 506 -19.05 0.97 14.20
CA ARG A 506 -18.42 -0.32 13.84
C ARG A 506 -18.54 -0.61 12.34
N PHE A 507 -19.68 -0.28 11.71
CA PHE A 507 -19.83 -0.39 10.26
C PHE A 507 -18.84 0.51 9.51
N PHE A 508 -18.80 1.79 9.88
CA PHE A 508 -17.97 2.80 9.21
C PHE A 508 -16.48 2.50 9.39
N LEU A 509 -16.04 2.23 10.62
CA LEU A 509 -14.64 1.92 10.95
C LEU A 509 -14.18 0.63 10.28
N HIS A 510 -15.01 -0.41 10.26
CA HIS A 510 -14.72 -1.62 9.51
C HIS A 510 -14.58 -1.34 8.00
N TRP A 511 -15.47 -0.56 7.41
CA TRP A 511 -15.36 -0.18 5.99
C TRP A 511 -14.08 0.61 5.70
N TYR A 512 -13.75 1.57 6.56
CA TYR A 512 -12.59 2.44 6.41
C TYR A 512 -11.28 1.66 6.52
N ALA A 513 -11.16 0.77 7.51
CA ALA A 513 -10.03 -0.15 7.67
C ALA A 513 -9.97 -1.20 6.55
N GLN A 514 -11.10 -1.77 6.12
CA GLN A 514 -11.11 -2.73 5.02
C GLN A 514 -10.67 -2.10 3.70
N THR A 515 -10.98 -0.83 3.46
CA THR A 515 -10.53 -0.12 2.26
C THR A 515 -9.00 0.03 2.24
N LEU A 516 -8.37 0.28 3.40
CA LEU A 516 -6.91 0.26 3.57
C LEU A 516 -6.31 -1.12 3.26
N ILE A 517 -6.91 -2.17 3.82
CA ILE A 517 -6.47 -3.56 3.60
C ILE A 517 -6.60 -3.95 2.13
N ASP A 518 -7.73 -3.63 1.49
CA ASP A 518 -8.01 -3.95 0.09
C ASP A 518 -7.07 -3.21 -0.88
N HIS A 519 -6.66 -1.98 -0.55
CA HIS A 519 -5.66 -1.22 -1.29
C HIS A 519 -4.30 -1.95 -1.26
N ALA A 520 -3.82 -2.25 -0.04
CA ALA A 520 -2.54 -2.91 0.15
C ALA A 520 -2.51 -4.31 -0.48
N ASP A 521 -3.55 -5.12 -0.31
CA ASP A 521 -3.65 -6.47 -0.91
C ASP A 521 -3.52 -6.42 -2.44
N GLN A 522 -4.15 -5.43 -3.09
CA GLN A 522 -4.10 -5.27 -4.55
C GLN A 522 -2.71 -4.82 -5.02
N ILE A 523 -2.12 -3.83 -4.37
CA ILE A 523 -0.78 -3.35 -4.71
C ILE A 523 0.24 -4.48 -4.52
N LEU A 524 0.24 -5.16 -3.36
CA LEU A 524 1.17 -6.23 -3.05
C LEU A 524 1.00 -7.46 -3.95
N SER A 525 -0.23 -7.76 -4.39
CA SER A 525 -0.48 -8.78 -5.42
C SER A 525 0.23 -8.43 -6.74
N LEU A 526 0.15 -7.16 -7.17
CA LEU A 526 0.81 -6.67 -8.38
C LEU A 526 2.32 -6.54 -8.21
N THR A 527 2.80 -6.20 -7.01
CA THR A 527 4.23 -6.21 -6.65
C THR A 527 4.82 -7.61 -6.82
N ASN A 528 4.18 -8.64 -6.28
CA ASN A 528 4.62 -10.02 -6.43
C ASN A 528 4.71 -10.46 -7.91
N LEU A 529 3.83 -9.94 -8.76
CA LEU A 529 3.87 -10.19 -10.20
C LEU A 529 5.00 -9.42 -10.91
N ALA A 530 5.30 -8.19 -10.49
CA ALA A 530 6.29 -7.32 -11.12
C ALA A 530 7.74 -7.62 -10.67
N LEU A 531 7.93 -8.07 -9.43
CA LEU A 531 9.22 -8.18 -8.75
C LEU A 531 9.47 -9.61 -8.24
N GLU A 532 8.99 -10.61 -8.98
CA GLU A 532 8.99 -12.04 -8.61
C GLU A 532 10.30 -12.48 -7.93
N GLY A 533 10.16 -13.14 -6.77
CA GLY A 533 11.28 -13.66 -5.97
C GLY A 533 12.01 -12.62 -5.10
N THR A 534 11.63 -11.35 -5.15
CA THR A 534 12.23 -10.29 -4.34
C THR A 534 11.54 -10.15 -2.98
N GLU A 535 12.30 -9.91 -1.92
CA GLU A 535 11.73 -9.59 -0.61
C GLU A 535 10.96 -8.26 -0.67
N ILE A 536 9.72 -8.27 -0.15
CA ILE A 536 8.85 -7.09 -0.10
C ILE A 536 8.78 -6.59 1.33
N ILE A 537 8.93 -5.27 1.49
CA ILE A 537 8.82 -4.58 2.78
C ILE A 537 7.61 -3.64 2.77
N ALA A 538 6.86 -3.61 3.86
CA ALA A 538 5.79 -2.62 4.08
C ALA A 538 5.99 -1.90 5.41
N LYS A 539 5.83 -0.57 5.39
CA LYS A 539 6.08 0.29 6.54
C LYS A 539 4.83 0.48 7.39
N ILE A 540 4.94 0.20 8.68
CA ILE A 540 3.84 0.31 9.66
C ILE A 540 4.09 1.53 10.56
N PRO A 541 3.16 2.49 10.62
CA PRO A 541 3.30 3.68 11.45
C PRO A 541 3.22 3.34 12.94
N ALA A 542 3.80 4.19 13.78
CA ALA A 542 3.58 4.15 15.22
C ALA A 542 2.71 5.33 15.66
N ILE A 543 1.44 5.03 15.94
CA ILE A 543 0.43 6.00 16.35
C ILE A 543 0.11 5.75 17.81
N TYR A 544 0.92 6.35 18.68
CA TYR A 544 0.95 6.02 20.11
C TYR A 544 0.16 6.98 21.00
N TRP A 545 -0.27 8.13 20.48
CA TRP A 545 -1.11 9.08 21.23
C TRP A 545 -2.58 8.65 21.20
N TRP A 546 -3.30 8.97 22.27
CA TRP A 546 -4.63 8.45 22.59
C TRP A 546 -4.75 6.93 22.73
N TYR A 547 -3.63 6.20 22.73
CA TYR A 547 -3.61 4.74 22.85
C TYR A 547 -4.18 4.25 24.20
N ARG A 548 -4.11 5.07 25.27
CA ARG A 548 -4.73 4.74 26.56
C ARG A 548 -6.22 5.07 26.67
N THR A 549 -6.85 5.57 25.60
CA THR A 549 -8.30 5.84 25.57
C THR A 549 -9.05 4.62 25.06
N ALA A 550 -10.33 4.45 25.42
CA ALA A 550 -11.09 3.30 24.95
C ALA A 550 -11.25 3.23 23.41
N SER A 551 -11.27 4.40 22.76
CA SER A 551 -11.50 4.53 21.33
C SER A 551 -10.24 4.46 20.48
N HIS A 552 -9.04 4.74 21.02
CA HIS A 552 -7.80 4.80 20.23
C HIS A 552 -7.93 5.75 19.03
N ALA A 553 -8.48 6.95 19.26
CA ALA A 553 -8.99 7.84 18.21
C ALA A 553 -8.02 8.11 17.04
N ALA A 554 -6.72 8.31 17.32
CA ALA A 554 -5.72 8.55 16.28
C ALA A 554 -5.45 7.32 15.40
N GLU A 555 -5.46 6.11 15.98
CA GLU A 555 -5.37 4.86 15.22
C GLU A 555 -6.59 4.69 14.31
N LEU A 556 -7.80 4.97 14.85
CA LEU A 556 -9.05 4.88 14.08
C LEU A 556 -9.05 5.83 12.87
N THR A 557 -8.65 7.11 13.04
CA THR A 557 -8.62 8.07 11.92
C THR A 557 -7.56 7.72 10.88
N ALA A 558 -6.47 7.06 11.30
CA ALA A 558 -5.42 6.57 10.41
C ALA A 558 -5.74 5.26 9.68
N GLY A 559 -6.83 4.58 10.05
CA GLY A 559 -7.34 3.38 9.39
C GLY A 559 -7.15 2.08 10.17
N PHE A 560 -6.55 2.12 11.37
CA PHE A 560 -6.40 0.97 12.25
C PHE A 560 -7.61 0.86 13.17
N HIS A 561 -8.50 -0.09 12.89
CA HIS A 561 -9.69 -0.32 13.70
C HIS A 561 -9.31 -1.07 15.00
N ASN A 562 -8.60 -0.38 15.91
CA ASN A 562 -7.98 -0.94 17.13
C ASN A 562 -8.59 -0.40 18.44
N PRO A 563 -9.92 -0.38 18.64
CA PRO A 563 -10.48 -0.05 19.95
C PRO A 563 -10.14 -1.16 20.97
N THR A 564 -10.17 -0.84 22.27
CA THR A 564 -9.77 -1.74 23.37
C THR A 564 -10.40 -3.14 23.41
N ASN A 565 -11.49 -3.39 22.67
CA ASN A 565 -12.20 -4.67 22.61
C ASN A 565 -11.81 -5.57 21.43
N GLN A 566 -10.86 -5.16 20.57
CA GLN A 566 -10.37 -5.99 19.46
C GLN A 566 -8.94 -5.61 19.06
N ASP A 567 -8.19 -6.54 18.46
CA ASP A 567 -6.89 -6.25 17.84
C ASP A 567 -7.10 -5.73 16.41
N GLY A 568 -6.78 -4.45 16.18
CA GLY A 568 -6.89 -3.80 14.88
C GLY A 568 -5.75 -4.11 13.89
N TYR A 569 -4.66 -4.71 14.34
CA TYR A 569 -3.49 -5.05 13.53
C TYR A 569 -3.59 -6.46 12.93
N ALA A 570 -4.22 -7.39 13.63
CA ALA A 570 -4.28 -8.80 13.23
C ALA A 570 -4.79 -9.02 11.79
N SER A 571 -5.83 -8.30 11.35
CA SER A 571 -6.37 -8.43 9.99
C SER A 571 -5.40 -7.90 8.93
N ILE A 572 -4.70 -6.82 9.24
CA ILE A 572 -3.68 -6.23 8.36
C ILE A 572 -2.51 -7.21 8.23
N PHE A 573 -2.04 -7.77 9.34
CA PHE A 573 -0.88 -8.66 9.36
C PHE A 573 -1.15 -10.01 8.70
N ASN A 574 -2.38 -10.53 8.83
CA ASN A 574 -2.80 -11.69 8.04
C ASN A 574 -2.75 -11.42 6.53
N MET A 575 -3.17 -10.23 6.08
CA MET A 575 -3.04 -9.81 4.68
C MET A 575 -1.58 -9.66 4.26
N LEU A 576 -0.73 -9.03 5.07
CA LEU A 576 0.70 -8.90 4.76
C LEU A 576 1.39 -10.27 4.70
N LYS A 577 0.98 -11.22 5.57
CA LYS A 577 1.52 -12.58 5.62
C LYS A 577 1.18 -13.36 4.34
N LYS A 578 -0.03 -13.20 3.79
CA LYS A 578 -0.43 -13.76 2.49
C LYS A 578 0.54 -13.35 1.38
N HIS A 579 1.14 -12.16 1.47
CA HIS A 579 2.11 -11.63 0.50
C HIS A 579 3.57 -11.83 0.88
N SER A 580 3.87 -12.60 1.95
CA SER A 580 5.23 -12.85 2.46
C SER A 580 6.01 -11.56 2.75
N VAL A 581 5.31 -10.51 3.18
CA VAL A 581 5.90 -9.21 3.46
C VAL A 581 6.71 -9.26 4.76
N THR A 582 7.84 -8.56 4.78
CA THR A 582 8.53 -8.15 6.01
C THR A 582 7.94 -6.81 6.46
N ILE A 583 7.39 -6.74 7.67
CA ILE A 583 6.92 -5.44 8.19
C ILE A 583 8.11 -4.65 8.70
N LYS A 584 8.12 -3.34 8.43
CA LYS A 584 9.10 -2.41 8.99
C LYS A 584 8.37 -1.43 9.90
N PHE A 585 8.45 -1.67 11.20
CA PHE A 585 7.78 -0.86 12.20
C PHE A 585 8.56 0.42 12.51
N MET A 586 7.87 1.55 12.60
CA MET A 586 8.48 2.81 12.98
C MET A 586 8.65 2.90 14.49
N CYS A 587 9.87 2.72 14.98
CA CYS A 587 10.17 2.90 16.39
C CYS A 587 10.07 4.38 16.78
N CYS A 588 9.35 4.64 17.87
CA CYS A 588 9.27 5.97 18.45
C CYS A 588 10.54 6.25 19.29
N GLY A 589 11.22 7.36 19.00
CA GLY A 589 12.24 7.90 19.89
C GLY A 589 11.61 8.60 21.11
N PRO A 590 12.37 8.84 22.19
CA PRO A 590 11.92 9.67 23.31
C PRO A 590 11.88 11.14 22.87
N GLN A 591 10.78 11.56 22.24
CA GLN A 591 10.63 12.92 21.70
C GLN A 591 9.63 13.79 22.46
N ALA A 592 8.81 13.21 23.32
CA ALA A 592 7.87 13.96 24.15
C ALA A 592 8.35 13.99 25.60
N SER A 593 8.24 15.15 26.24
CA SER A 593 8.40 15.26 27.69
C SER A 593 7.39 14.34 28.39
N MET A 594 7.70 13.87 29.60
CA MET A 594 6.76 13.03 30.39
C MET A 594 5.38 13.69 30.53
N GLN A 595 5.35 15.01 30.60
CA GLN A 595 4.12 15.81 30.70
C GLN A 595 3.30 15.83 29.40
N GLU A 596 3.94 15.96 28.23
CA GLU A 596 3.24 15.88 26.93
C GLU A 596 2.68 14.46 26.67
N ASN A 597 3.34 13.42 27.17
CA ASN A 597 2.84 12.05 27.07
C ASN A 597 1.60 11.80 27.94
N GLU A 598 1.55 12.37 29.15
CA GLU A 598 0.36 12.29 30.00
C GLU A 598 -0.83 13.01 29.37
N GLU A 599 -0.64 14.21 28.84
CA GLU A 599 -1.70 14.96 28.16
C GLU A 599 -2.19 14.30 26.87
N ALA A 600 -1.29 13.62 26.16
CA ALA A 600 -1.61 12.86 24.96
C ALA A 600 -2.22 11.48 25.25
N LEU A 601 -2.28 11.05 26.52
CA LEU A 601 -2.63 9.68 26.92
C LEU A 601 -1.87 8.64 26.07
N ALA A 602 -0.59 8.93 25.87
CA ALA A 602 0.30 8.22 24.97
C ALA A 602 0.85 6.93 25.60
N ASP A 603 1.04 5.89 24.79
CA ASP A 603 1.71 4.66 25.22
C ASP A 603 2.46 3.97 24.07
N ALA A 604 3.66 4.48 23.77
CA ALA A 604 4.49 3.94 22.68
C ALA A 604 5.03 2.54 22.99
N GLU A 605 5.22 2.20 24.28
CA GLU A 605 5.71 0.88 24.69
C GLU A 605 4.61 -0.17 24.52
N ALA A 606 3.40 0.09 25.01
CA ALA A 606 2.27 -0.80 24.82
C ALA A 606 1.91 -0.99 23.34
N LEU A 607 1.97 0.08 22.54
CA LEU A 607 1.78 -0.01 21.09
C LEU A 607 2.85 -0.89 20.44
N SER A 608 4.13 -0.65 20.75
CA SER A 608 5.23 -1.44 20.19
C SER A 608 5.07 -2.91 20.59
N TRP A 609 4.72 -3.18 21.84
CA TRP A 609 4.43 -4.53 22.31
C TRP A 609 3.29 -5.18 21.53
N GLN A 610 2.15 -4.50 21.35
CA GLN A 610 1.02 -5.04 20.58
C GLN A 610 1.44 -5.35 19.14
N VAL A 611 2.00 -4.37 18.43
CA VAL A 611 2.36 -4.50 17.02
C VAL A 611 3.38 -5.62 16.79
N LEU A 612 4.43 -5.70 17.60
CA LEU A 612 5.48 -6.69 17.43
C LEU A 612 4.97 -8.11 17.72
N ASN A 613 4.24 -8.30 18.82
CA ASN A 613 3.70 -9.62 19.18
C ASN A 613 2.63 -10.08 18.18
N THR A 614 1.67 -9.24 17.80
CA THR A 614 0.67 -9.60 16.79
C THR A 614 1.33 -9.97 15.46
N ALA A 615 2.42 -9.30 15.07
CA ALA A 615 3.16 -9.63 13.85
C ALA A 615 3.87 -10.99 13.93
N TRP A 616 4.57 -11.25 15.03
CA TRP A 616 5.26 -12.53 15.26
C TRP A 616 4.28 -13.70 15.37
N GLU A 617 3.16 -13.53 16.09
CA GLU A 617 2.09 -14.52 16.19
C GLU A 617 1.44 -14.80 14.82
N SER A 618 1.36 -13.79 13.95
CA SER A 618 0.93 -13.93 12.55
C SER A 618 2.01 -14.57 11.65
N GLY A 619 3.19 -14.88 12.20
CA GLY A 619 4.33 -15.47 11.50
C GLY A 619 5.02 -14.53 10.52
N LEU A 620 4.91 -13.21 10.71
CA LEU A 620 5.60 -12.23 9.87
C LEU A 620 7.06 -12.07 10.28
N ARG A 621 7.89 -11.69 9.31
CA ARG A 621 9.20 -11.13 9.60
C ARG A 621 9.03 -9.68 10.00
N VAL A 622 9.77 -9.25 11.01
CA VAL A 622 9.68 -7.91 11.58
C VAL A 622 11.04 -7.24 11.46
N ALA A 623 11.05 -6.03 10.94
CA ALA A 623 12.16 -5.09 10.92
C ALA A 623 11.71 -3.80 11.61
N ALA A 624 12.66 -2.93 11.92
CA ALA A 624 12.34 -1.64 12.52
C ALA A 624 13.11 -0.50 11.87
N GLN A 625 12.53 0.69 11.94
CA GLN A 625 13.17 1.93 11.53
C GLN A 625 13.05 3.00 12.61
N SER A 626 14.13 3.76 12.83
CA SER A 626 14.11 4.96 13.68
C SER A 626 14.90 6.09 13.04
N THR A 627 14.48 7.33 13.29
CA THR A 627 15.37 8.48 13.21
C THR A 627 16.25 8.46 14.46
N LEU A 628 17.58 8.40 14.29
CA LEU A 628 18.50 8.42 15.42
C LEU A 628 18.84 9.87 15.73
N PRO A 629 18.39 10.44 16.87
CA PRO A 629 18.85 11.75 17.28
C PRO A 629 20.34 11.68 17.63
N CYS A 630 21.08 12.76 17.35
CA CYS A 630 22.32 13.00 18.07
C CYS A 630 21.95 13.14 19.56
N ASP A 631 22.54 12.31 20.42
CA ASP A 631 22.65 12.53 21.88
C ASP A 631 21.61 11.87 22.81
N VAL A 632 21.13 10.63 22.55
CA VAL A 632 20.38 9.88 23.57
C VAL A 632 20.74 8.38 23.59
N ARG A 633 21.69 8.00 24.45
CA ARG A 633 22.07 6.59 24.72
C ARG A 633 20.86 5.70 25.05
N GLU A 634 19.86 6.25 25.72
CA GLU A 634 18.62 5.54 26.06
C GLU A 634 17.82 5.10 24.83
N THR A 635 17.88 5.86 23.73
CA THR A 635 17.20 5.50 22.47
C THR A 635 17.82 4.25 21.86
N TYR A 636 19.15 4.18 21.82
CA TYR A 636 19.87 3.01 21.34
C TYR A 636 19.56 1.76 22.18
N THR A 637 19.52 1.90 23.51
CA THR A 637 19.16 0.79 24.41
C THR A 637 17.75 0.29 24.13
N LYS A 638 16.76 1.18 24.00
CA LYS A 638 15.37 0.79 23.68
C LYS A 638 15.26 0.08 22.33
N ILE A 639 15.97 0.58 21.32
CA ILE A 639 16.01 -0.05 20.01
C ILE A 639 16.65 -1.44 20.10
N LEU A 640 17.72 -1.61 20.88
CA LEU A 640 18.35 -2.91 21.10
C LEU A 640 17.43 -3.90 21.82
N GLU A 641 16.63 -3.44 22.79
CA GLU A 641 15.64 -4.26 23.48
C GLU A 641 14.50 -4.70 22.55
N ILE A 642 14.05 -3.83 21.64
CA ILE A 642 13.11 -4.17 20.58
C ILE A 642 13.75 -5.14 19.58
N ALA A 643 15.03 -4.93 19.23
CA ALA A 643 15.76 -5.74 18.27
C ALA A 643 16.03 -7.17 18.74
N LYS A 644 16.34 -7.29 20.04
CA LYS A 644 16.78 -8.51 20.71
C LYS A 644 16.10 -8.65 22.09
N PRO A 645 14.79 -8.95 22.13
CA PRO A 645 14.07 -9.14 23.39
C PRO A 645 14.72 -10.24 24.24
N ARG A 646 15.24 -9.87 25.42
CA ARG A 646 16.05 -10.76 26.26
C ARG A 646 15.27 -11.90 26.92
N ASN A 647 14.01 -11.63 27.25
CA ASN A 647 13.14 -12.53 28.02
C ASN A 647 12.04 -13.15 27.15
N ASP A 648 12.21 -13.16 25.83
CA ASP A 648 11.24 -13.74 24.92
C ASP A 648 11.46 -15.26 24.79
N PRO A 649 10.51 -16.10 25.24
CA PRO A 649 10.65 -17.56 25.18
C PRO A 649 10.80 -18.09 23.75
N ASP A 650 10.21 -17.40 22.78
CA ASP A 650 10.22 -17.79 21.36
C ASP A 650 11.45 -17.25 20.61
N ARG A 651 12.29 -16.45 21.31
CA ARG A 651 13.53 -15.87 20.80
C ARG A 651 13.33 -15.10 19.49
N HIS A 652 12.24 -14.34 19.40
CA HIS A 652 12.01 -13.45 18.29
C HIS A 652 13.13 -12.42 18.19
N LEU A 653 13.44 -12.05 16.96
CA LEU A 653 14.51 -11.13 16.61
C LEU A 653 14.04 -10.28 15.44
N LEU A 654 14.52 -9.03 15.37
CA LEU A 654 14.36 -8.26 14.16
C LEU A 654 15.18 -8.87 13.01
N SER A 655 14.59 -8.85 11.82
CA SER A 655 15.22 -9.30 10.58
C SER A 655 16.28 -8.30 10.08
N PHE A 656 16.07 -7.01 10.33
CA PHE A 656 17.06 -5.94 10.15
C PHE A 656 16.56 -4.66 10.85
N PHE A 657 17.47 -3.69 10.99
CA PHE A 657 17.17 -2.36 11.48
C PHE A 657 17.62 -1.30 10.48
N THR A 658 16.81 -0.28 10.26
CA THR A 658 17.14 0.86 9.39
C THR A 658 17.22 2.13 10.22
N PHE A 659 18.33 2.86 10.11
CA PHE A 659 18.41 4.22 10.67
C PHE A 659 18.38 5.28 9.57
N GLN A 660 17.74 6.40 9.88
CA GLN A 660 17.77 7.59 9.04
C GLN A 660 18.71 8.63 9.67
N GLN A 661 19.69 9.10 8.89
CA GLN A 661 20.64 10.09 9.34
C GLN A 661 19.98 11.47 9.47
N GLN A 662 20.05 12.09 10.65
CA GLN A 662 19.88 13.54 10.78
C GLN A 662 21.27 14.19 10.69
N LEU A 663 21.51 14.97 9.64
CA LEU A 663 22.74 15.76 9.53
C LEU A 663 22.70 16.89 10.56
N SER A 664 23.26 16.68 11.76
CA SER A 664 23.55 17.79 12.68
C SER A 664 24.79 18.55 12.17
N PRO A 665 24.74 19.89 12.05
CA PRO A 665 25.84 20.69 11.50
C PRO A 665 27.05 20.87 12.46
N ILE A 666 27.03 20.32 13.67
CA ILE A 666 28.07 20.56 14.69
C ILE A 666 29.11 19.42 14.70
N ILE A 667 30.35 19.74 14.34
CA ILE A 667 31.48 18.79 14.19
C ILE A 667 31.76 17.97 15.46
N ILE A 668 31.66 18.57 16.66
CA ILE A 668 31.93 17.88 17.94
C ILE A 668 30.84 16.85 18.27
N GLN A 669 29.57 17.19 18.02
CA GLN A 669 28.46 16.24 18.17
C GLN A 669 28.57 15.10 17.15
N ARG A 670 29.17 15.36 15.98
CA ARG A 670 29.41 14.35 14.95
C ARG A 670 30.35 13.25 15.43
N GLU A 671 31.49 13.57 16.06
CA GLU A 671 32.44 12.53 16.52
C GLU A 671 31.86 11.64 17.63
N MET A 672 31.17 12.22 18.61
CA MET A 672 30.49 11.46 19.67
C MET A 672 29.36 10.59 19.11
N PHE A 673 28.53 11.15 18.23
CA PHE A 673 27.46 10.43 17.54
C PHE A 673 28.01 9.21 16.77
N LEU A 674 29.15 9.37 16.10
CA LEU A 674 29.76 8.29 15.33
C LEU A 674 30.29 7.17 16.21
N SER A 675 30.86 7.49 17.39
CA SER A 675 31.28 6.46 18.34
C SER A 675 30.08 5.71 18.93
N ASP A 676 29.00 6.40 19.26
CA ASP A 676 27.78 5.77 19.79
C ASP A 676 27.08 4.92 18.71
N LEU A 677 27.08 5.38 17.46
CA LEU A 677 26.54 4.64 16.31
C LEU A 677 27.37 3.38 16.01
N ASP A 678 28.71 3.47 16.00
CA ASP A 678 29.60 2.31 15.85
C ASP A 678 29.34 1.27 16.95
N ASN A 679 29.26 1.71 18.21
CA ASN A 679 28.95 0.85 19.34
C ASN A 679 27.56 0.21 19.22
N PHE A 680 26.57 0.97 18.79
CA PHE A 680 25.22 0.46 18.54
C PHE A 680 25.22 -0.62 17.45
N ILE A 681 25.89 -0.37 16.32
CA ILE A 681 25.99 -1.33 15.22
C ILE A 681 26.66 -2.63 15.69
N LYS A 682 27.77 -2.52 16.43
CA LYS A 682 28.43 -3.68 17.06
C LYS A 682 27.49 -4.45 17.98
N CYS A 683 26.70 -3.77 18.81
CA CYS A 683 25.69 -4.41 19.65
C CYS A 683 24.61 -5.13 18.82
N MET A 684 24.16 -4.55 17.69
CA MET A 684 23.23 -5.18 16.76
C MET A 684 23.85 -6.43 16.11
N HIS A 685 25.15 -6.40 15.81
CA HIS A 685 25.90 -7.54 15.27
C HIS A 685 26.26 -8.60 16.31
N GLY A 686 26.12 -8.29 17.60
CA GLY A 686 26.48 -9.19 18.70
C GLY A 686 27.97 -9.18 19.02
N GLU A 687 28.67 -8.10 18.68
CA GLU A 687 30.09 -7.88 18.91
C GLU A 687 30.35 -7.06 20.18
N ALA A 688 31.60 -7.03 20.63
CA ALA A 688 31.99 -6.21 21.77
C ALA A 688 32.04 -4.74 21.35
N GLY A 689 31.27 -3.89 22.05
CA GLY A 689 31.39 -2.44 21.91
C GLY A 689 32.80 -1.97 22.32
N ASN A 690 33.22 -0.83 21.80
CA ASN A 690 34.46 -0.20 22.25
C ASN A 690 34.23 0.29 23.69
N ASP A 691 34.60 -0.51 24.68
CA ASP A 691 34.75 0.00 26.04
C ASP A 691 35.87 1.04 26.01
N VAL A 692 35.48 2.30 26.22
CA VAL A 692 36.44 3.37 26.51
C VAL A 692 37.10 2.99 27.84
N GLN A 693 38.29 2.39 27.76
CA GLN A 693 39.26 2.47 28.85
C GLN A 693 39.59 3.96 29.00
N GLY A 694 39.00 4.58 30.01
CA GLY A 694 39.25 5.96 30.43
C GLY A 694 38.67 6.20 31.81
#